data_AF-A0A5C8PU29-F1
#
_entry.id   AF-A0A5C8PU29-F1
#
_cell.length_a   1.000
_cell.length_b   1.000
_cell.length_c   1.000
_cell.angle_alpha   90.00
_cell.angle_beta   90.00
_cell.angle_gamma   90.00
#
_symmetry.space_group_name_H-M   'P 1'
#
loop_
_entity.id
_entity.type
_entity.pdbx_description
1 polymer ?
#
loop_
_entity_poly.entity_id
_entity_poly.type
_entity_poly.pdbx_seq_one_letter_code
_entity_poly.pdbx_strand_id
1 'polypeptide(L)'
;MAVPDFQTLMLPLLKLARDGEQHTMAEAVERLAQEFQLSDDDRAQLLKSGGTRLYNRVGWTLTYLKKAGLLQAVGPGRFQLTDRGRDVLASEPTVIDVAFLETRFPEMLDFRKGRSGGEVAGEDPPATFNTADGTWNQRASVEERVRETIERSIPNEPMRRAALNFLASAIESADEERSNAWYIRETEHGLRLMTGRLLACEVGRSKMRVSVIGPVGDDVRGALGAETEEDSEFKQVPGGLILTLPVEHAPKALASLKDGLDSFVDLAMARVRRSVSLEDHAPEAVTYIGSVVGRELPQPEPVAGAQESEQLDDATDEDDIGASREPRVRGRAPIFEHGQRSIASLMSDIEREVIALPDLQRPFVWEDTKVRDLLDSLLLGFPVGTLVFWHASSDRDARALGAERPGLRATTLVIDGQQRLTSLYAVMRGVEVVGKDGAMRKIMIAFRPRDGRFEVADAAIRNDPEFLPNVTELWDGKRLPSQLRRDLISGLRDKGRAVDDKYEDAVDRNLGRAHAISDYRFPTVDLRKTATTPDESITEEDVAEIFVRINNQGTRLGQADFVLTLLSVYHGELRERIEERSRAMSLGTVVGIDTQQLLRAVCGVAFGRARMSAVYRYLRGVDPATGEADAAGRLKRLGQLDDAAKECMEPTPWRDYLLRVKHAGFVSQALVASKNAIVNAYAFYIRGRKAGVPKSKLDEMIARWLFGSLLTARYSGSSETIFEQDLARVTRLRADDADGFVRALDDTMGETLTGDYWTHTLVSALETQKARAPAALAFRAAQVVLGTRALFSDQLLRNLFDPPAGGGRTASEAHHLFPTTWLHSRGIQERRLVNQVANLADIGWHENSVIGSRGPADYVPRLRERLAMDDNQWGRMCAEHALPLGWESMEYAEFLRERRRRMADIIRVAFRQLGAAPDAPPLTPPWFLPGAEAVWQRIVETERALRGVVREVYSARFGEAAARKIEEGIPEREREALARALRARPAGSAPLSIVDYLYLAQLPLLLFSKDVQQEARARFSRAEDPKQRLLAAIGKIAPVRNEIAHVREVDRDRLLRASVACTDVLEMLQGRM
;
A
#
# COMPACT_ATOMS: atom_id res chain seq x y z
N MET A 1 -28.81 25.94 8.29
CA MET A 1 -28.73 25.19 9.56
C MET A 1 -27.57 24.21 9.42
N ALA A 2 -26.69 24.03 10.41
CA ALA A 2 -25.60 23.06 10.24
C ALA A 2 -26.16 21.67 9.90
N VAL A 3 -25.59 21.00 8.88
CA VAL A 3 -25.98 19.63 8.50
C VAL A 3 -25.88 18.75 9.74
N PRO A 4 -26.99 18.14 10.20
CA PRO A 4 -27.01 17.34 11.42
C PRO A 4 -25.97 16.22 11.38
N ASP A 5 -25.41 15.88 12.54
CA ASP A 5 -24.57 14.70 12.63
C ASP A 5 -25.38 13.42 12.37
N PHE A 6 -24.67 12.31 12.14
CA PHE A 6 -25.33 11.07 11.75
C PHE A 6 -26.18 10.43 12.87
N GLN A 7 -25.93 10.79 14.15
CA GLN A 7 -26.70 10.28 15.29
C GLN A 7 -28.04 11.01 15.38
N THR A 8 -28.01 12.33 15.18
CA THR A 8 -29.20 13.19 15.14
C THR A 8 -30.18 12.75 14.05
N LEU A 9 -29.68 12.15 12.97
CA LEU A 9 -30.49 11.63 11.86
C LEU A 9 -31.10 10.23 12.11
N MET A 10 -30.69 9.48 13.14
CA MET A 10 -31.11 8.08 13.32
C MET A 10 -32.60 7.90 13.57
N LEU A 11 -33.19 8.65 14.52
CA LEU A 11 -34.62 8.55 14.81
C LEU A 11 -35.50 9.07 13.64
N PRO A 12 -35.22 10.24 13.04
CA PRO A 12 -35.94 10.71 11.85
C PRO A 12 -35.88 9.72 10.68
N LEU A 13 -34.70 9.16 10.39
CA LEU A 13 -34.55 8.18 9.30
C LEU A 13 -35.32 6.89 9.59
N LEU A 14 -35.34 6.43 10.84
CA LEU A 14 -36.11 5.24 11.22
C LEU A 14 -37.63 5.51 11.13
N LYS A 15 -38.10 6.70 11.54
CA LYS A 15 -39.50 7.14 11.40
C LYS A 15 -39.92 7.25 9.94
N LEU A 16 -39.03 7.69 9.06
CA LEU A 16 -39.28 7.73 7.61
C LEU A 16 -39.61 6.35 7.05
N ALA A 17 -38.94 5.30 7.53
CA ALA A 17 -39.19 3.92 7.10
C ALA A 17 -40.41 3.25 7.80
N ARG A 18 -41.18 3.98 8.62
CA ARG A 18 -42.31 3.43 9.42
C ARG A 18 -43.45 2.88 8.59
N ASP A 19 -43.62 3.38 7.37
CA ASP A 19 -44.61 2.86 6.41
C ASP A 19 -44.37 1.38 6.06
N GLY A 20 -43.17 0.86 6.33
CA GLY A 20 -42.81 -0.51 6.01
C GLY A 20 -42.59 -0.71 4.51
N GLU A 21 -42.45 0.36 3.72
CA GLU A 21 -42.12 0.29 2.29
C GLU A 21 -40.60 0.33 2.06
N GLN A 22 -40.17 0.11 0.82
CA GLN A 22 -38.75 0.17 0.46
C GLN A 22 -38.35 1.60 0.10
N HIS A 23 -37.37 2.15 0.82
CA HIS A 23 -36.84 3.50 0.61
C HIS A 23 -35.42 3.46 0.05
N THR A 24 -35.09 4.43 -0.80
CA THR A 24 -33.74 4.62 -1.33
C THR A 24 -32.93 5.60 -0.48
N MET A 25 -31.60 5.51 -0.57
CA MET A 25 -30.69 6.49 0.01
C MET A 25 -30.99 7.92 -0.47
N ALA A 26 -31.31 8.10 -1.76
CA ALA A 26 -31.60 9.42 -2.34
C ALA A 26 -32.89 10.03 -1.77
N GLU A 27 -33.96 9.22 -1.65
CA GLU A 27 -35.21 9.65 -1.01
C GLU A 27 -35.01 9.99 0.46
N ALA A 28 -34.22 9.20 1.20
CA ALA A 28 -33.90 9.48 2.59
C ALA A 28 -33.14 10.81 2.75
N VAL A 29 -32.15 11.07 1.88
CA VAL A 29 -31.40 12.34 1.88
C VAL A 29 -32.32 13.52 1.56
N GLU A 30 -33.22 13.40 0.58
CA GLU A 30 -34.17 14.46 0.22
C GLU A 30 -35.17 14.75 1.35
N ARG A 31 -35.77 13.70 1.91
CA ARG A 31 -36.78 13.82 2.97
C ARG A 31 -36.19 14.36 4.27
N LEU A 32 -34.99 13.90 4.66
CA LEU A 32 -34.30 14.42 5.83
C LEU A 32 -33.83 15.85 5.62
N ALA A 33 -33.44 16.23 4.38
CA ALA A 33 -33.16 17.63 4.08
C ALA A 33 -34.41 18.51 4.26
N GLN A 34 -35.58 18.05 3.81
CA GLN A 34 -36.84 18.76 3.98
C GLN A 34 -37.28 18.83 5.45
N GLU A 35 -37.19 17.72 6.20
CA GLU A 35 -37.58 17.64 7.61
C GLU A 35 -36.73 18.57 8.49
N PHE A 36 -35.43 18.65 8.22
CA PHE A 36 -34.52 19.56 8.91
C PHE A 36 -34.42 20.95 8.27
N GLN A 37 -35.27 21.25 7.27
CA GLN A 37 -35.32 22.54 6.56
C GLN A 37 -33.93 23.02 6.11
N LEU A 38 -33.13 22.11 5.59
CA LEU A 38 -31.77 22.39 5.12
C LEU A 38 -31.82 23.22 3.83
N SER A 39 -31.05 24.30 3.78
CA SER A 39 -30.93 25.12 2.58
C SER A 39 -30.17 24.38 1.48
N ASP A 40 -30.30 24.83 0.23
CA ASP A 40 -29.52 24.26 -0.89
C ASP A 40 -28.00 24.32 -0.62
N ASP A 41 -27.53 25.34 0.10
CA ASP A 41 -26.14 25.46 0.53
C ASP A 41 -25.74 24.38 1.56
N ASP A 42 -26.62 24.05 2.51
CA ASP A 42 -26.39 22.99 3.48
C ASP A 42 -26.35 21.61 2.79
N ARG A 43 -27.19 21.41 1.78
CA ARG A 43 -27.25 20.18 0.96
C ARG A 43 -26.02 20.04 0.05
N ALA A 44 -25.44 21.15 -0.39
CA ALA A 44 -24.26 21.20 -1.26
C ALA A 44 -22.91 21.09 -0.52
N GLN A 45 -22.88 21.13 0.83
CA GLN A 45 -21.64 20.97 1.60
C GLN A 45 -20.96 19.64 1.25
N LEU A 46 -19.69 19.69 0.80
CA LEU A 46 -18.91 18.51 0.41
C LEU A 46 -17.93 18.07 1.51
N LEU A 47 -17.62 16.79 1.53
CA LEU A 47 -16.47 16.26 2.25
C LEU A 47 -15.21 16.35 1.38
N LYS A 48 -14.04 16.26 2.01
CA LYS A 48 -12.73 16.17 1.32
C LYS A 48 -12.66 15.03 0.29
N SER A 49 -13.52 14.02 0.40
CA SER A 49 -13.64 12.89 -0.53
C SER A 49 -14.55 13.16 -1.74
N GLY A 50 -15.13 14.36 -1.87
CA GLY A 50 -15.96 14.78 -3.00
C GLY A 50 -17.45 14.41 -2.96
N GLY A 51 -17.93 13.74 -1.91
CA GLY A 51 -19.36 13.46 -1.69
C GLY A 51 -20.03 14.48 -0.76
N THR A 52 -21.34 14.68 -0.85
CA THR A 52 -22.03 15.64 0.05
C THR A 52 -22.03 15.15 1.50
N ARG A 53 -21.87 16.09 2.43
CA ARG A 53 -21.82 15.87 3.88
C ARG A 53 -23.12 15.23 4.34
N LEU A 54 -24.28 15.71 3.88
CA LEU A 54 -25.57 15.10 4.21
C LEU A 54 -25.67 13.66 3.68
N TYR A 55 -25.27 13.39 2.44
CA TYR A 55 -25.27 12.02 1.88
C TYR A 55 -24.38 11.09 2.70
N ASN A 56 -23.22 11.57 3.14
CA ASN A 56 -22.33 10.81 4.01
C ASN A 56 -22.93 10.57 5.39
N ARG A 57 -23.52 11.58 6.03
CA ARG A 57 -24.13 11.44 7.36
C ARG A 57 -25.32 10.48 7.32
N VAL A 58 -26.21 10.59 6.32
CA VAL A 58 -27.30 9.62 6.08
C VAL A 58 -26.76 8.22 5.80
N GLY A 59 -25.64 8.09 5.07
CA GLY A 59 -24.94 6.83 4.86
C GLY A 59 -24.45 6.17 6.14
N TRP A 60 -23.90 6.95 7.08
CA TRP A 60 -23.50 6.48 8.39
C TRP A 60 -24.70 6.09 9.24
N THR A 61 -25.74 6.92 9.29
CA THR A 61 -27.01 6.63 9.96
C THR A 61 -27.58 5.28 9.52
N LEU A 62 -27.66 5.05 8.21
CA LEU A 62 -28.14 3.79 7.64
C LEU A 62 -27.24 2.61 7.99
N THR A 63 -25.92 2.82 8.07
CA THR A 63 -24.98 1.77 8.45
C THR A 63 -25.23 1.32 9.89
N TYR A 64 -25.36 2.27 10.82
CA TYR A 64 -25.59 1.97 12.24
C TYR A 64 -26.96 1.31 12.48
N LEU A 65 -28.04 1.84 11.89
CA LEU A 65 -29.37 1.26 12.03
C LEU A 65 -29.49 -0.13 11.38
N LYS A 66 -28.77 -0.39 10.29
CA LYS A 66 -28.69 -1.73 9.69
C LYS A 66 -27.90 -2.71 10.54
N LYS A 67 -26.80 -2.24 11.15
CA LYS A 67 -25.97 -3.07 12.04
C LYS A 67 -26.68 -3.41 13.34
N ALA A 68 -27.51 -2.51 13.87
CA ALA A 68 -28.42 -2.79 14.99
C ALA A 68 -29.64 -3.67 14.61
N GLY A 69 -29.78 -4.01 13.32
CA GLY A 69 -30.90 -4.80 12.81
C GLY A 69 -32.24 -4.07 12.82
N LEU A 70 -32.27 -2.74 12.96
CA LEU A 70 -33.50 -1.95 12.91
C LEU A 70 -33.96 -1.70 11.47
N LEU A 71 -33.01 -1.60 10.53
CA LEU A 71 -33.25 -1.53 9.09
C LEU A 71 -32.62 -2.73 8.39
N GLN A 72 -33.21 -3.19 7.31
CA GLN A 72 -32.63 -4.21 6.44
C GLN A 72 -32.35 -3.66 5.04
N ALA A 73 -31.33 -4.19 4.38
CA ALA A 73 -31.06 -3.87 2.98
C ALA A 73 -31.91 -4.78 2.08
N VAL A 74 -32.72 -4.19 1.21
CA VAL A 74 -33.65 -4.91 0.32
C VAL A 74 -33.25 -4.84 -1.16
N GLY A 75 -32.11 -4.22 -1.46
CA GLY A 75 -31.55 -4.07 -2.80
C GLY A 75 -30.43 -3.03 -2.85
N PRO A 76 -29.78 -2.82 -4.01
CA PRO A 76 -28.73 -1.80 -4.16
C PRO A 76 -29.23 -0.41 -3.77
N GLY A 77 -28.64 0.17 -2.72
CA GLY A 77 -29.01 1.52 -2.24
C GLY A 77 -30.41 1.63 -1.61
N ARG A 78 -31.10 0.50 -1.37
CA ARG A 78 -32.46 0.46 -0.78
C ARG A 78 -32.46 -0.13 0.63
N PHE A 79 -33.39 0.31 1.45
CA PHE A 79 -33.58 -0.17 2.82
C PHE A 79 -35.06 -0.17 3.21
N GLN A 80 -35.41 -0.99 4.19
CA GLN A 80 -36.77 -1.14 4.70
C GLN A 80 -36.72 -1.37 6.22
N LEU A 81 -37.76 -0.95 6.93
CA LEU A 81 -37.91 -1.20 8.36
C LEU A 81 -38.12 -2.70 8.63
N THR A 82 -37.43 -3.21 9.66
CA THR A 82 -37.61 -4.58 10.15
C THR A 82 -38.68 -4.61 11.25
N ASP A 83 -39.15 -5.80 11.63
CA ASP A 83 -40.05 -5.96 12.78
C ASP A 83 -39.42 -5.40 14.07
N ARG A 84 -38.11 -5.62 14.26
CA ARG A 84 -37.37 -5.03 15.37
C ARG A 84 -37.35 -3.49 15.34
N GLY A 85 -37.18 -2.92 14.15
CA GLY A 85 -37.27 -1.46 13.95
C GLY A 85 -38.67 -0.93 14.28
N ARG A 86 -39.72 -1.70 13.97
CA ARG A 86 -41.10 -1.37 14.30
C ARG A 86 -41.34 -1.41 15.80
N ASP A 87 -40.81 -2.41 16.51
CA ASP A 87 -40.90 -2.53 17.96
C ASP A 87 -40.20 -1.36 18.67
N VAL A 88 -39.02 -0.95 18.18
CA VAL A 88 -38.32 0.23 18.71
C VAL A 88 -39.09 1.52 18.47
N LEU A 89 -39.76 1.68 17.33
CA LEU A 89 -40.60 2.86 17.10
C LEU A 89 -41.88 2.84 17.96
N ALA A 90 -42.42 1.65 18.25
CA ALA A 90 -43.59 1.48 19.12
C ALA A 90 -43.30 1.83 20.58
N SER A 91 -42.04 1.81 21.02
CA SER A 91 -41.63 2.28 22.35
C SER A 91 -41.48 3.81 22.46
N GLU A 92 -41.85 4.56 21.40
CA GLU A 92 -41.80 6.02 21.31
C GLU A 92 -40.49 6.66 21.84
N PRO A 93 -39.31 6.25 21.33
CA PRO A 93 -38.04 6.76 21.81
C PRO A 93 -37.91 8.24 21.47
N THR A 94 -37.43 9.03 22.44
CA THR A 94 -37.18 10.46 22.28
C THR A 94 -35.90 10.74 21.49
N VAL A 95 -34.89 9.86 21.59
CA VAL A 95 -33.63 9.89 20.84
C VAL A 95 -33.20 8.46 20.48
N ILE A 96 -32.62 8.29 19.31
CA ILE A 96 -31.84 7.09 18.94
C ILE A 96 -30.45 7.58 18.57
N ASP A 97 -29.43 7.17 19.31
CA ASP A 97 -28.04 7.48 19.08
C ASP A 97 -27.18 6.20 19.23
N VAL A 98 -25.85 6.31 19.14
CA VAL A 98 -24.98 5.13 19.27
C VAL A 98 -25.11 4.49 20.66
N ALA A 99 -25.27 5.27 21.73
CA ALA A 99 -25.43 4.74 23.08
C ALA A 99 -26.74 3.95 23.23
N PHE A 100 -27.84 4.45 22.66
CA PHE A 100 -29.11 3.73 22.60
C PHE A 100 -28.97 2.38 21.87
N LEU A 101 -28.25 2.35 20.75
CA LEU A 101 -28.04 1.11 19.99
C LEU A 101 -27.13 0.13 20.73
N GLU A 102 -26.03 0.60 21.34
CA GLU A 102 -25.07 -0.24 22.07
C GLU A 102 -25.66 -0.85 23.35
N THR A 103 -26.53 -0.11 24.05
CA THR A 103 -27.17 -0.62 25.27
C THR A 103 -28.26 -1.66 25.01
N ARG A 104 -28.83 -1.70 23.79
CA ARG A 104 -29.96 -2.58 23.45
C ARG A 104 -29.62 -3.70 22.46
N PHE A 105 -28.55 -3.56 21.68
CA PHE A 105 -28.19 -4.52 20.62
C PHE A 105 -26.73 -4.96 20.77
N PRO A 106 -26.47 -6.18 21.29
CA PRO A 106 -25.12 -6.69 21.54
C PRO A 106 -24.19 -6.69 20.32
N GLU A 107 -24.73 -6.89 19.12
CA GLU A 107 -23.99 -6.88 17.85
C GLU A 107 -23.31 -5.54 17.53
N MET A 108 -23.74 -4.45 18.17
CA MET A 108 -23.11 -3.13 18.02
C MET A 108 -21.72 -3.07 18.67
N LEU A 109 -21.48 -3.84 19.72
CA LEU A 109 -20.18 -3.92 20.40
C LEU A 109 -19.12 -4.59 19.51
N ASP A 110 -19.51 -5.60 18.72
CA ASP A 110 -18.61 -6.30 17.80
C ASP A 110 -18.30 -5.47 16.55
N PHE A 111 -19.26 -4.67 16.08
CA PHE A 111 -19.07 -3.74 14.97
C PHE A 111 -17.99 -2.68 15.27
N ARG A 112 -17.84 -2.22 16.53
CA ARG A 112 -16.77 -1.30 16.94
C ARG A 112 -15.40 -1.96 17.06
N LYS A 113 -15.32 -3.19 17.58
CA LYS A 113 -14.04 -3.90 17.77
C LYS A 113 -13.30 -4.17 16.45
N GLY A 114 -14.03 -4.31 15.33
CA GLY A 114 -13.46 -4.52 14.01
C GLY A 114 -12.77 -3.32 13.35
N ARG A 115 -12.67 -2.16 14.04
CA ARG A 115 -12.18 -0.89 13.46
C ARG A 115 -10.84 -0.36 13.97
N SER A 116 -10.13 -1.06 14.85
CA SER A 116 -8.85 -0.59 15.42
C SER A 116 -7.62 -0.74 14.50
N GLY A 117 -7.76 -0.45 13.20
CA GLY A 117 -6.68 -0.54 12.22
C GLY A 117 -6.86 0.39 11.03
N GLY A 118 -6.71 1.70 11.25
CA GLY A 118 -6.62 2.74 10.22
C GLY A 118 -7.81 3.70 10.15
N GLU A 119 -7.54 4.99 10.44
CA GLU A 119 -8.42 6.18 10.32
C GLU A 119 -9.60 6.22 11.32
N VAL A 120 -9.66 7.11 12.30
CA VAL A 120 -9.65 8.59 12.21
C VAL A 120 -8.93 9.17 13.43
N ALA A 121 -7.80 9.85 13.22
CA ALA A 121 -7.26 10.80 14.18
C ALA A 121 -7.73 12.19 13.72
N GLY A 122 -8.52 12.89 14.54
CA GLY A 122 -8.77 14.33 14.35
C GLY A 122 -10.21 14.84 14.38
N GLU A 123 -11.13 14.26 15.17
CA GLU A 123 -12.35 14.99 15.58
C GLU A 123 -12.64 14.72 17.06
N ASP A 124 -12.43 15.71 17.92
CA ASP A 124 -13.04 15.72 19.26
C ASP A 124 -14.56 15.93 19.13
N PRO A 125 -15.41 15.22 19.88
CA PRO A 125 -16.85 15.42 19.83
C PRO A 125 -17.26 16.79 20.40
N PRO A 126 -18.30 17.44 19.85
CA PRO A 126 -18.79 18.72 20.35
C PRO A 126 -19.49 18.59 21.72
N ALA A 127 -19.44 19.66 22.52
CA ALA A 127 -20.16 19.74 23.80
C ALA A 127 -21.69 19.67 23.56
N THR A 128 -22.39 18.90 24.40
CA THR A 128 -23.85 18.74 24.33
C THR A 128 -24.54 19.48 25.48
N PHE A 129 -25.61 20.19 25.13
CA PHE A 129 -26.48 20.89 26.07
C PHE A 129 -27.45 19.89 26.72
N ASN A 130 -27.51 19.84 28.05
CA ASN A 130 -28.43 18.95 28.76
C ASN A 130 -29.80 19.63 28.90
N THR A 131 -30.82 19.04 28.28
CA THR A 131 -32.18 19.60 28.21
C THR A 131 -33.03 19.30 29.45
N ALA A 132 -32.58 18.44 30.36
CA ALA A 132 -33.34 18.09 31.58
C ALA A 132 -33.21 19.15 32.70
N ASP A 133 -32.06 19.81 32.78
CA ASP A 133 -31.63 20.69 33.87
C ASP A 133 -31.08 22.03 33.35
N GLY A 134 -31.04 22.24 32.03
CA GLY A 134 -30.82 23.56 31.42
C GLY A 134 -29.37 24.05 31.49
N THR A 135 -28.42 23.14 31.69
CA THR A 135 -26.99 23.46 31.73
C THR A 135 -26.24 22.91 30.52
N TRP A 136 -25.21 23.61 30.09
CA TRP A 136 -24.21 23.03 29.20
C TRP A 136 -23.39 22.07 30.04
N ASN A 137 -23.31 20.79 29.64
CA ASN A 137 -22.30 19.92 30.23
C ASN A 137 -20.94 20.56 29.94
N GLN A 138 -20.31 21.12 30.97
CA GLN A 138 -18.92 21.54 30.86
C GLN A 138 -18.12 20.30 30.47
N ARG A 139 -17.19 20.49 29.53
CA ARG A 139 -16.22 19.45 29.19
C ARG A 139 -15.67 18.90 30.50
N ALA A 140 -15.74 17.58 30.69
CA ALA A 140 -14.84 16.93 31.64
C ALA A 140 -13.43 17.47 31.34
N SER A 141 -12.77 18.04 32.35
CA SER A 141 -11.40 18.52 32.18
C SER A 141 -10.54 17.37 31.63
N VAL A 142 -9.41 17.67 30.97
CA VAL A 142 -8.52 16.60 30.46
C VAL A 142 -8.15 15.64 31.59
N GLU A 143 -7.96 16.17 32.80
CA GLU A 143 -7.75 15.42 34.03
C GLU A 143 -8.91 14.46 34.37
N GLU A 144 -10.15 14.91 34.21
CA GLU A 144 -11.35 14.13 34.52
C GLU A 144 -11.59 13.01 33.49
N ARG A 145 -11.22 13.23 32.21
CA ARG A 145 -11.21 12.16 31.20
C ARG A 145 -10.14 11.10 31.46
N VAL A 146 -8.94 11.52 31.87
CA VAL A 146 -7.85 10.60 32.23
C VAL A 146 -8.24 9.81 33.48
N ARG A 147 -8.82 10.48 34.48
CA ARG A 147 -9.36 9.87 35.70
C ARG A 147 -10.40 8.80 35.38
N GLU A 148 -11.44 9.13 34.61
CA GLU A 148 -12.49 8.19 34.22
C GLU A 148 -11.93 7.00 33.41
N THR A 149 -10.97 7.26 32.51
CA THR A 149 -10.34 6.21 31.70
C THR A 149 -9.56 5.23 32.57
N ILE A 150 -8.82 5.71 33.57
CA ILE A 150 -8.03 4.87 34.46
C ILE A 150 -8.90 4.19 35.52
N GLU A 151 -9.91 4.84 36.07
CA GLU A 151 -10.87 4.24 36.99
C GLU A 151 -11.70 3.14 36.32
N ARG A 152 -12.12 3.34 35.06
CA ARG A 152 -12.78 2.29 34.27
C ARG A 152 -11.83 1.14 33.94
N SER A 153 -10.55 1.43 33.71
CA SER A 153 -9.55 0.44 33.32
C SER A 153 -9.07 -0.40 34.50
N ILE A 154 -8.88 0.21 35.67
CA ILE A 154 -8.49 -0.45 36.92
C ILE A 154 -9.51 -0.02 38.01
N PRO A 155 -10.67 -0.69 38.09
CA PRO A 155 -11.74 -0.30 39.02
C PRO A 155 -11.34 -0.43 40.50
N ASN A 156 -10.48 -1.40 40.82
CA ASN A 156 -10.00 -1.65 42.18
C ASN A 156 -9.05 -0.53 42.63
N GLU A 157 -9.46 0.24 43.65
CA GLU A 157 -8.72 1.41 44.13
C GLU A 157 -7.32 1.10 44.71
N PRO A 158 -7.13 0.11 45.61
CA PRO A 158 -5.81 -0.32 46.04
C PRO A 158 -4.89 -0.70 44.86
N MET A 159 -5.44 -1.37 43.85
CA MET A 159 -4.66 -1.79 42.69
C MET A 159 -4.30 -0.63 41.77
N ARG A 160 -5.26 0.26 41.52
CA ARG A 160 -5.07 1.49 40.76
C ARG A 160 -4.00 2.36 41.41
N ARG A 161 -4.06 2.54 42.74
CA ARG A 161 -3.02 3.27 43.49
C ARG A 161 -1.66 2.61 43.34
N ALA A 162 -1.55 1.29 43.43
CA ALA A 162 -0.27 0.59 43.27
C ALA A 162 0.32 0.71 41.85
N ALA A 163 -0.50 0.55 40.82
CA ALA A 163 -0.07 0.68 39.42
C ALA A 163 0.34 2.12 39.07
N LEU A 164 -0.42 3.11 39.56
CA LEU A 164 -0.07 4.52 39.40
C LEU A 164 1.16 4.92 40.24
N ASN A 165 1.36 4.31 41.41
CA ASN A 165 2.59 4.50 42.20
C ASN A 165 3.82 3.96 41.47
N PHE A 166 3.69 2.83 40.76
CA PHE A 166 4.75 2.33 39.90
C PHE A 166 5.10 3.32 38.77
N LEU A 167 4.07 3.82 38.08
CA LEU A 167 4.25 4.80 37.00
C LEU A 167 4.84 6.12 37.52
N ALA A 168 4.45 6.55 38.72
CA ALA A 168 5.01 7.70 39.41
C ALA A 168 6.52 7.55 39.69
N SER A 169 6.96 6.40 40.19
CA SER A 169 8.40 6.15 40.39
C SER A 169 9.18 6.17 39.08
N ALA A 170 8.60 5.66 37.99
CA ALA A 170 9.24 5.70 36.68
C ALA A 170 9.36 7.13 36.12
N ILE A 171 8.36 7.99 36.37
CA ILE A 171 8.39 9.41 36.02
C ILE A 171 9.51 10.13 36.77
N GLU A 172 9.60 9.93 38.08
CA GLU A 172 10.64 10.54 38.93
C GLU A 172 12.04 10.16 38.43
N SER A 173 12.28 8.87 38.15
CA SER A 173 13.57 8.42 37.59
C SER A 173 13.86 9.03 36.21
N ALA A 174 12.87 9.14 35.32
CA ALA A 174 13.06 9.74 34.01
C ALA A 174 13.35 11.25 34.06
N ASP A 175 12.74 11.93 35.02
CA ASP A 175 12.94 13.37 35.23
C ASP A 175 14.28 13.69 35.88
N GLU A 176 14.68 12.91 36.91
CA GLU A 176 15.98 13.03 37.59
C GLU A 176 17.16 12.91 36.61
N GLU A 177 17.06 12.00 35.63
CA GLU A 177 18.09 11.82 34.61
C GLU A 177 18.11 12.95 33.58
N ARG A 178 16.93 13.30 33.03
CA ARG A 178 16.83 14.32 31.98
C ARG A 178 15.40 14.85 31.78
N SER A 179 15.06 15.88 32.53
CA SER A 179 13.73 16.53 32.56
C SER A 179 13.11 16.90 31.19
N ASN A 180 13.91 17.17 30.15
CA ASN A 180 13.42 17.56 28.82
C ASN A 180 13.32 16.42 27.78
N ALA A 181 13.47 15.16 28.20
CA ALA A 181 13.61 14.01 27.30
C ALA A 181 12.60 12.87 27.54
N TRP A 182 11.58 13.08 28.39
CA TRP A 182 10.46 12.15 28.59
C TRP A 182 9.10 12.79 28.30
N TYR A 183 8.10 11.95 28.05
CA TYR A 183 6.71 12.40 27.99
C TYR A 183 5.74 11.27 28.35
N ILE A 184 4.54 11.64 28.82
CA ILE A 184 3.43 10.71 29.03
C ILE A 184 2.42 10.88 27.92
N ARG A 185 1.96 9.75 27.39
CA ARG A 185 0.92 9.70 26.36
C ARG A 185 -0.29 8.92 26.84
N GLU A 186 -1.47 9.46 26.59
CA GLU A 186 -2.74 8.75 26.74
C GLU A 186 -2.97 7.77 25.59
N THR A 187 -3.48 6.59 25.91
CA THR A 187 -3.96 5.60 24.94
C THR A 187 -5.39 5.21 25.25
N GLU A 188 -6.09 4.59 24.29
CA GLU A 188 -7.48 4.13 24.46
C GLU A 188 -7.67 3.19 25.68
N HIS A 189 -6.59 2.62 26.21
CA HIS A 189 -6.61 1.58 27.23
C HIS A 189 -5.74 1.87 28.46
N GLY A 190 -5.12 3.06 28.57
CA GLY A 190 -4.26 3.41 29.71
C GLY A 190 -3.20 4.47 29.41
N LEU A 191 -2.17 4.55 30.26
CA LEU A 191 -1.10 5.56 30.18
C LEU A 191 0.25 4.93 29.82
N ARG A 192 1.07 5.64 29.04
CA ARG A 192 2.43 5.24 28.66
C ARG A 192 3.44 6.32 29.01
N LEU A 193 4.52 5.94 29.68
CA LEU A 193 5.72 6.75 29.86
C LEU A 193 6.75 6.39 28.80
N MET A 194 7.17 7.39 28.04
CA MET A 194 8.17 7.26 26.98
C MET A 194 9.45 8.01 27.37
N THR A 195 10.61 7.39 27.18
CA THR A 195 11.94 8.00 27.32
C THR A 195 12.55 8.18 25.93
N GLY A 196 12.47 9.40 25.39
CA GLY A 196 12.77 9.67 23.99
C GLY A 196 11.78 9.01 23.03
N ARG A 197 12.17 7.86 22.46
CA ARG A 197 11.32 7.02 21.58
C ARG A 197 11.04 5.63 22.14
N LEU A 198 11.67 5.28 23.26
CA LEU A 198 11.57 3.96 23.85
C LEU A 198 10.49 3.96 24.94
N LEU A 199 9.74 2.87 25.02
CA LEU A 199 8.74 2.68 26.08
C LEU A 199 9.46 2.34 27.39
N ALA A 200 9.21 3.10 28.46
CA ALA A 200 9.72 2.77 29.79
C ALA A 200 8.70 1.98 30.60
N CYS A 201 7.45 2.48 30.67
CA CYS A 201 6.38 1.82 31.41
C CYS A 201 5.01 2.11 30.76
N GLU A 202 4.15 1.10 30.71
CA GLU A 202 2.75 1.20 30.28
C GLU A 202 1.84 0.58 31.33
N VAL A 203 0.77 1.29 31.69
CA VAL A 203 -0.29 0.79 32.57
C VAL A 203 -1.58 0.73 31.77
N GLY A 204 -2.06 -0.47 31.49
CA GLY A 204 -3.31 -0.73 30.76
C GLY A 204 -4.42 -1.35 31.61
N ARG A 205 -5.53 -1.78 30.96
CA ARG A 205 -6.72 -2.36 31.62
C ARG A 205 -6.46 -3.59 32.48
N SER A 206 -5.63 -4.52 32.01
CA SER A 206 -5.37 -5.80 32.72
C SER A 206 -3.89 -6.16 32.80
N LYS A 207 -3.03 -5.42 32.11
CA LYS A 207 -1.60 -5.69 31.99
C LYS A 207 -0.79 -4.41 32.14
N MET A 208 0.41 -4.54 32.69
CA MET A 208 1.47 -3.54 32.67
C MET A 208 2.62 -4.05 31.81
N ARG A 209 3.28 -3.14 31.09
CA ARG A 209 4.51 -3.42 30.35
C ARG A 209 5.62 -2.58 30.95
N VAL A 210 6.73 -3.20 31.30
CA VAL A 210 7.84 -2.54 31.99
C VAL A 210 9.14 -2.93 31.30
N SER A 211 9.90 -1.93 30.87
CA SER A 211 11.22 -2.11 30.30
C SER A 211 12.28 -2.17 31.39
N VAL A 212 13.16 -3.17 31.36
CA VAL A 212 14.21 -3.37 32.37
C VAL A 212 15.54 -3.76 31.72
N ILE A 213 16.66 -3.47 32.38
CA ILE A 213 18.00 -3.94 32.03
C ILE A 213 18.49 -4.96 33.07
N GLY A 214 18.93 -6.13 32.61
CA GLY A 214 19.57 -7.16 33.43
C GLY A 214 18.81 -8.50 33.47
N PRO A 215 19.42 -9.57 34.00
CA PRO A 215 18.76 -10.86 34.12
C PRO A 215 17.67 -10.80 35.20
N VAL A 216 16.42 -10.78 34.78
CA VAL A 216 15.28 -10.97 35.69
C VAL A 216 15.17 -12.48 35.94
N GLY A 217 15.47 -12.90 37.17
CA GLY A 217 15.45 -14.31 37.56
C GLY A 217 14.10 -14.99 37.24
N ASP A 218 14.14 -16.28 36.90
CA ASP A 218 12.93 -17.05 36.57
C ASP A 218 11.95 -17.13 37.76
N ASP A 219 12.47 -17.03 38.98
CA ASP A 219 11.73 -16.88 40.23
C ASP A 219 10.95 -15.56 40.29
N VAL A 220 11.59 -14.44 39.91
CA VAL A 220 10.95 -13.12 39.84
C VAL A 220 9.92 -13.05 38.71
N ARG A 221 10.25 -13.59 37.52
CA ARG A 221 9.29 -13.67 36.40
C ARG A 221 8.09 -14.56 36.73
N GLY A 222 8.33 -15.70 37.38
CA GLY A 222 7.29 -16.60 37.85
C GLY A 222 6.40 -15.97 38.92
N ALA A 223 6.99 -15.28 39.91
CA ALA A 223 6.24 -14.60 40.98
C ALA A 223 5.39 -13.42 40.48
N LEU A 224 5.78 -12.79 39.37
CA LEU A 224 5.05 -11.70 38.73
C LEU A 224 4.15 -12.15 37.58
N GLY A 225 4.20 -13.42 37.17
CA GLY A 225 3.50 -13.92 35.98
C GLY A 225 3.90 -13.17 34.70
N ALA A 226 5.17 -12.75 34.61
CA ALA A 226 5.66 -11.86 33.57
C ALA A 226 6.12 -12.63 32.32
N GLU A 227 5.62 -12.23 31.15
CA GLU A 227 6.07 -12.72 29.84
C GLU A 227 7.10 -11.73 29.25
N THR A 228 8.11 -12.25 28.54
CA THR A 228 9.11 -11.42 27.86
C THR A 228 8.68 -11.17 26.42
N GLU A 229 8.64 -9.90 26.00
CA GLU A 229 8.33 -9.52 24.61
C GLU A 229 9.61 -9.31 23.79
N GLU A 230 9.65 -9.86 22.57
CA GLU A 230 10.73 -9.59 21.61
C GLU A 230 10.39 -8.34 20.77
N ASP A 231 10.96 -7.19 21.14
CA ASP A 231 10.84 -5.95 20.36
C ASP A 231 12.13 -5.67 19.55
N SER A 232 11.96 -5.44 18.25
CA SER A 232 13.07 -5.17 17.33
C SER A 232 13.77 -3.83 17.55
N GLU A 233 13.09 -2.83 18.11
CA GLU A 233 13.68 -1.52 18.45
C GLU A 233 14.62 -1.62 19.66
N PHE A 234 14.34 -2.58 20.55
CA PHE A 234 15.11 -2.84 21.78
C PHE A 234 16.39 -3.65 21.52
N LYS A 235 16.58 -4.24 20.32
CA LYS A 235 17.84 -4.91 19.93
C LYS A 235 19.08 -4.01 20.01
N GLN A 236 18.88 -2.69 20.04
CA GLN A 236 19.96 -1.72 20.13
C GLN A 236 20.36 -1.40 21.59
N VAL A 237 19.55 -1.76 22.59
CA VAL A 237 19.79 -1.52 24.03
C VAL A 237 20.38 -2.81 24.64
N PRO A 238 21.69 -2.87 24.96
CA PRO A 238 22.31 -4.08 25.49
C PRO A 238 21.65 -4.55 26.78
N GLY A 239 21.10 -5.76 26.78
CA GLY A 239 20.44 -6.37 27.94
C GLY A 239 19.05 -5.82 28.28
N GLY A 240 18.46 -4.97 27.42
CA GLY A 240 17.11 -4.43 27.59
C GLY A 240 16.03 -5.45 27.21
N LEU A 241 15.01 -5.60 28.05
CA LEU A 241 13.87 -6.49 27.86
C LEU A 241 12.58 -5.76 28.22
N ILE A 242 11.49 -6.08 27.54
CA ILE A 242 10.13 -5.65 27.94
C ILE A 242 9.47 -6.84 28.64
N LEU A 243 9.01 -6.61 29.87
CA LEU A 243 8.21 -7.56 30.63
C LEU A 243 6.74 -7.14 30.63
N THR A 244 5.87 -8.07 30.29
CA THR A 244 4.42 -7.89 30.32
C THR A 244 3.85 -8.71 31.47
N LEU A 245 3.26 -8.04 32.47
CA LEU A 245 2.72 -8.66 33.67
C LEU A 245 1.27 -8.24 33.94
N PRO A 246 0.47 -9.05 34.67
CA PRO A 246 -0.84 -8.65 35.15
C PRO A 246 -0.75 -7.40 36.04
N VAL A 247 -1.68 -6.45 35.87
CA VAL A 247 -1.71 -5.21 36.68
C VAL A 247 -1.86 -5.50 38.18
N GLU A 248 -2.44 -6.65 38.52
CA GLU A 248 -2.60 -7.12 39.90
C GLU A 248 -1.28 -7.33 40.66
N HIS A 249 -0.18 -7.48 39.93
CA HIS A 249 1.15 -7.67 40.49
C HIS A 249 1.95 -6.37 40.61
N ALA A 250 1.36 -5.20 40.31
CA ALA A 250 2.01 -3.89 40.40
C ALA A 250 2.78 -3.64 41.72
N PRO A 251 2.23 -3.95 42.93
CA PRO A 251 2.97 -3.75 44.18
C PRO A 251 4.25 -4.58 44.28
N LYS A 252 4.19 -5.85 43.85
CA LYS A 252 5.34 -6.77 43.86
C LYS A 252 6.34 -6.42 42.76
N ALA A 253 5.84 -5.98 41.61
CA ALA A 253 6.64 -5.55 40.48
C ALA A 253 7.49 -4.32 40.85
N LEU A 254 6.93 -3.35 41.57
CA LEU A 254 7.69 -2.18 42.03
C LEU A 254 8.87 -2.59 42.90
N ALA A 255 8.66 -3.52 43.85
CA ALA A 255 9.73 -3.98 44.73
C ALA A 255 10.83 -4.79 44.00
N SER A 256 10.50 -5.43 42.87
CA SER A 256 11.39 -6.41 42.22
C SER A 256 11.99 -5.94 40.89
N LEU A 257 11.37 -4.96 40.23
CA LEU A 257 11.77 -4.49 38.90
C LEU A 257 12.26 -3.04 38.88
N LYS A 258 12.13 -2.30 39.99
CA LYS A 258 12.52 -0.87 40.05
C LYS A 258 13.96 -0.65 39.62
N ASP A 259 14.93 -1.32 40.24
CA ASP A 259 16.36 -1.11 39.92
C ASP A 259 16.69 -1.41 38.44
N GLY A 260 16.01 -2.41 37.87
CA GLY A 260 16.15 -2.77 36.46
C GLY A 260 15.49 -1.76 35.52
N LEU A 261 14.38 -1.16 35.93
CA LEU A 261 13.69 -0.09 35.21
C LEU A 261 14.49 1.22 35.26
N ASP A 262 15.01 1.59 36.43
CA ASP A 262 15.84 2.80 36.60
C ASP A 262 17.09 2.68 35.69
N SER A 263 17.78 1.54 35.74
CA SER A 263 18.91 1.26 34.83
C SER A 263 18.54 1.36 33.35
N PHE A 264 17.32 0.95 32.98
CA PHE A 264 16.81 1.09 31.62
C PHE A 264 16.58 2.56 31.24
N VAL A 265 15.94 3.32 32.12
CA VAL A 265 15.66 4.75 31.95
C VAL A 265 16.97 5.52 31.77
N ASP A 266 17.98 5.31 32.61
CA ASP A 266 19.30 5.94 32.51
C ASP A 266 19.94 5.68 31.13
N LEU A 267 19.99 4.41 30.70
CA LEU A 267 20.61 4.05 29.44
C LEU A 267 19.81 4.57 28.23
N ALA A 268 18.48 4.57 28.31
CA ALA A 268 17.61 5.12 27.28
C ALA A 268 17.82 6.64 27.16
N MET A 269 17.83 7.36 28.29
CA MET A 269 18.00 8.82 28.35
C MET A 269 19.38 9.29 27.90
N ALA A 270 20.44 8.56 28.27
CA ALA A 270 21.81 8.84 27.82
C ALA A 270 21.95 8.80 26.28
N ARG A 271 21.06 8.10 25.58
CA ARG A 271 21.07 7.95 24.11
C ARG A 271 20.20 8.97 23.40
N VAL A 272 19.33 9.67 24.12
CA VAL A 272 18.47 10.71 23.55
C VAL A 272 19.33 11.92 23.15
N ARG A 273 19.35 12.27 21.86
CA ARG A 273 20.18 13.39 21.35
C ARG A 273 19.42 14.72 21.18
N ARG A 274 18.09 14.72 21.33
CA ARG A 274 17.21 15.88 21.15
C ARG A 274 16.09 15.81 22.19
N SER A 275 15.61 16.96 22.68
CA SER A 275 14.42 17.02 23.54
C SER A 275 13.20 16.46 22.82
N VAL A 276 12.24 15.96 23.60
CA VAL A 276 10.99 15.42 23.06
C VAL A 276 9.95 16.54 22.94
N SER A 277 9.10 16.49 21.92
CA SER A 277 8.03 17.47 21.73
C SER A 277 7.00 17.36 22.85
N LEU A 278 6.72 18.46 23.54
CA LEU A 278 5.66 18.53 24.57
C LEU A 278 4.25 18.49 23.98
N GLU A 279 4.08 18.59 22.65
CA GLU A 279 2.77 18.42 22.00
C GLU A 279 2.18 17.02 22.20
N ASP A 280 3.02 16.01 22.42
CA ASP A 280 2.61 14.63 22.70
C ASP A 280 2.49 14.33 24.20
N HIS A 281 2.85 15.28 25.08
CA HIS A 281 2.83 15.14 26.53
C HIS A 281 1.45 15.48 27.11
N ALA A 282 0.94 14.66 28.02
CA ALA A 282 -0.31 14.89 28.75
C ALA A 282 -0.05 15.37 30.19
N PRO A 283 0.08 16.69 30.45
CA PRO A 283 0.41 17.21 31.78
C PRO A 283 -0.67 16.91 32.82
N GLU A 284 -1.94 16.85 32.40
CA GLU A 284 -3.05 16.53 33.28
C GLU A 284 -3.04 15.07 33.75
N ALA A 285 -2.42 14.17 32.99
CA ALA A 285 -2.22 12.79 33.42
C ALA A 285 -1.21 12.71 34.57
N VAL A 286 -0.12 13.50 34.52
CA VAL A 286 0.87 13.59 35.61
C VAL A 286 0.21 14.14 36.88
N THR A 287 -0.60 15.20 36.75
CA THR A 287 -1.36 15.78 37.87
C THR A 287 -2.30 14.76 38.51
N TYR A 288 -3.03 14.00 37.70
CA TYR A 288 -3.90 12.93 38.19
C TYR A 288 -3.12 11.84 38.93
N ILE A 289 -2.02 11.35 38.36
CA ILE A 289 -1.15 10.34 39.00
C ILE A 289 -0.68 10.87 40.37
N GLY A 290 -0.18 12.10 40.42
CA GLY A 290 0.27 12.73 41.66
C GLY A 290 -0.84 12.80 42.73
N SER A 291 -2.06 13.16 42.32
CA SER A 291 -3.23 13.19 43.21
C SER A 291 -3.55 11.82 43.84
N VAL A 292 -3.41 10.72 43.07
CA VAL A 292 -3.77 9.37 43.52
C VAL A 292 -2.69 8.79 44.46
N VAL A 293 -1.43 9.10 44.16
CA VAL A 293 -0.27 8.66 44.94
C VAL A 293 -0.06 9.57 46.18
N GLY A 294 -0.65 10.76 46.19
CA GLY A 294 -0.61 11.68 47.33
C GLY A 294 0.66 12.52 47.40
N ARG A 295 1.32 12.75 46.26
CA ARG A 295 2.52 13.61 46.14
C ARG A 295 2.58 14.28 44.78
N GLU A 296 3.19 15.46 44.72
CA GLU A 296 3.38 16.19 43.47
C GLU A 296 4.46 15.48 42.62
N LEU A 297 4.21 15.34 41.32
CA LEU A 297 5.13 14.70 40.39
C LEU A 297 5.73 15.74 39.45
N PRO A 298 7.00 15.56 39.04
CA PRO A 298 7.64 16.49 38.14
C PRO A 298 6.95 16.49 36.77
N GLN A 299 6.92 17.66 36.15
CA GLN A 299 6.51 17.83 34.76
C GLN A 299 7.77 18.00 33.92
N PRO A 300 7.83 17.42 32.70
CA PRO A 300 8.99 17.58 31.86
C PRO A 300 9.13 19.05 31.50
N GLU A 301 10.29 19.64 31.81
CA GLU A 301 10.50 21.05 31.59
C GLU A 301 10.48 21.36 30.08
N PRO A 302 9.65 22.31 29.61
CA PRO A 302 9.87 22.92 28.31
C PRO A 302 11.28 23.49 28.32
N VAL A 303 12.05 23.24 27.26
CA VAL A 303 13.24 24.05 27.01
C VAL A 303 12.74 25.44 26.68
N ALA A 304 12.49 26.26 27.71
CA ALA A 304 12.47 27.70 27.59
C ALA A 304 13.80 28.06 26.92
N GLY A 305 13.76 28.95 25.93
CA GLY A 305 14.97 29.63 25.52
C GLY A 305 15.68 30.10 26.79
N ALA A 306 17.00 29.95 26.86
CA ALA A 306 17.78 30.59 27.89
C ALA A 306 17.49 32.11 27.81
N GLN A 307 16.54 32.57 28.62
CA GLN A 307 16.46 33.95 29.07
C GLN A 307 17.13 33.93 30.43
N GLU A 308 18.37 34.39 30.50
CA GLU A 308 18.87 34.99 31.73
C GLU A 308 17.89 36.12 32.10
N SER A 309 17.49 36.08 33.36
CA SER A 309 16.47 36.90 34.03
C SER A 309 16.68 38.41 33.89
N GLU A 310 15.61 39.14 33.55
CA GLU A 310 15.46 40.55 33.92
C GLU A 310 15.07 40.67 35.41
N GLN A 311 15.93 41.28 36.21
CA GLN A 311 15.52 42.07 37.38
C GLN A 311 16.25 43.42 37.29
N LEU A 312 15.46 44.47 37.14
CA LEU A 312 15.90 45.86 37.29
C LEU A 312 16.33 46.09 38.74
N ASP A 313 17.53 46.64 38.96
CA ASP A 313 17.67 47.94 39.61
C ASP A 313 19.12 48.45 39.59
N ASP A 314 19.23 49.67 39.04
CA ASP A 314 20.03 50.81 39.46
C ASP A 314 21.54 50.95 39.16
N ALA A 315 21.88 52.21 38.85
CA ALA A 315 23.19 52.86 38.81
C ALA A 315 24.14 52.68 37.59
N THR A 316 24.04 53.67 36.70
CA THR A 316 25.12 54.51 36.11
C THR A 316 26.36 53.87 35.47
N ASP A 317 26.51 54.23 34.18
CA ASP A 317 27.71 54.68 33.46
C ASP A 317 28.95 53.78 33.23
N GLU A 318 29.33 53.80 31.95
CA GLU A 318 30.66 53.67 31.31
C GLU A 318 31.28 52.28 30.96
N ASP A 319 31.54 52.15 29.65
CA ASP A 319 32.59 51.41 28.92
C ASP A 319 32.74 49.88 29.06
N ASP A 320 32.56 49.13 27.95
CA ASP A 320 33.69 48.53 27.17
C ASP A 320 33.22 47.81 25.88
N ILE A 321 34.09 47.82 24.87
CA ILE A 321 33.91 47.30 23.51
C ILE A 321 34.32 45.82 23.43
N GLY A 322 33.58 44.95 22.71
CA GLY A 322 34.21 43.77 22.06
C GLY A 322 33.41 42.48 21.83
N ALA A 323 33.32 42.11 20.54
CA ALA A 323 33.27 40.76 19.96
C ALA A 323 31.99 39.89 20.03
N SER A 324 31.27 39.84 18.89
CA SER A 324 30.28 38.82 18.54
C SER A 324 30.88 37.40 18.52
N ARG A 325 30.29 36.45 19.25
CA ARG A 325 30.62 35.01 19.18
C ARG A 325 29.52 34.26 18.43
N GLU A 326 29.74 33.98 17.14
CA GLU A 326 28.97 32.99 16.39
C GLU A 326 29.41 31.55 16.74
N PRO A 327 28.49 30.56 16.74
CA PRO A 327 28.82 29.18 17.06
C PRO A 327 29.59 28.51 15.91
N ARG A 328 30.86 28.18 16.15
CA ARG A 328 31.70 27.39 15.23
C ARG A 328 31.54 25.90 15.50
N VAL A 329 31.14 25.11 14.50
CA VAL A 329 31.15 23.64 14.57
C VAL A 329 32.36 23.13 13.79
N ARG A 330 33.27 22.41 14.47
CA ARG A 330 34.51 21.84 13.90
C ARG A 330 35.42 22.85 13.17
N GLY A 331 35.51 24.09 13.68
CA GLY A 331 36.47 25.08 13.17
C GLY A 331 36.10 25.73 11.83
N ARG A 332 34.95 25.42 11.22
CA ARG A 332 34.44 26.11 10.03
C ARG A 332 33.35 27.11 10.43
N ALA A 333 33.38 28.32 9.86
CA ALA A 333 32.33 29.31 10.06
C ALA A 333 30.99 28.82 9.46
N PRO A 334 29.84 29.22 10.02
CA PRO A 334 28.54 28.93 9.41
C PRO A 334 28.47 29.51 7.99
N ILE A 335 28.08 28.68 7.02
CA ILE A 335 27.94 29.08 5.61
C ILE A 335 26.54 29.66 5.29
N PHE A 336 25.86 30.20 6.30
CA PHE A 336 24.48 30.68 6.17
C PHE A 336 24.17 31.74 7.21
N GLU A 337 23.27 32.66 6.85
CA GLU A 337 22.75 33.69 7.74
C GLU A 337 21.23 33.51 7.88
N HIS A 338 20.70 33.78 9.08
CA HIS A 338 19.26 33.82 9.29
C HIS A 338 18.74 35.24 9.05
N GLY A 339 17.54 35.33 8.49
CA GLY A 339 16.87 36.59 8.27
C GLY A 339 15.35 36.45 8.29
N GLN A 340 14.68 37.56 8.01
CA GLN A 340 13.25 37.58 7.78
C GLN A 340 12.95 38.52 6.61
N ARG A 341 12.09 38.09 5.69
CA ARG A 341 11.64 38.92 4.55
C ARG A 341 10.12 38.95 4.50
N SER A 342 9.54 40.14 4.32
CA SER A 342 8.10 40.27 4.12
C SER A 342 7.68 39.70 2.76
N ILE A 343 6.44 39.21 2.66
CA ILE A 343 5.88 38.75 1.38
C ILE A 343 5.96 39.89 0.35
N ALA A 344 5.60 41.12 0.73
CA ALA A 344 5.72 42.29 -0.13
C ALA A 344 7.14 42.50 -0.69
N SER A 345 8.18 42.35 0.14
CA SER A 345 9.59 42.44 -0.30
C SER A 345 9.93 41.31 -1.26
N LEU A 346 9.54 40.07 -0.94
CA LEU A 346 9.77 38.91 -1.78
C LEU A 346 9.11 39.05 -3.16
N MET A 347 7.87 39.54 -3.21
CA MET A 347 7.18 39.81 -4.47
C MET A 347 7.94 40.86 -5.30
N SER A 348 8.41 41.94 -4.67
CA SER A 348 9.19 42.98 -5.35
C SER A 348 10.55 42.46 -5.86
N ASP A 349 11.22 41.60 -5.08
CA ASP A 349 12.48 40.96 -5.48
C ASP A 349 12.30 40.01 -6.67
N ILE A 350 11.15 39.32 -6.77
CA ILE A 350 10.80 38.51 -7.94
C ILE A 350 10.53 39.40 -9.17
N GLU A 351 9.77 40.49 -9.01
CA GLU A 351 9.45 41.44 -10.09
C GLU A 351 10.67 42.15 -10.65
N ARG A 352 11.64 42.47 -9.79
CA ARG A 352 12.93 43.06 -10.17
C ARG A 352 13.93 42.03 -10.70
N GLU A 353 13.50 40.78 -10.85
CA GLU A 353 14.32 39.64 -11.27
C GLU A 353 15.56 39.41 -10.39
N VAL A 354 15.51 39.79 -9.10
CA VAL A 354 16.56 39.50 -8.11
C VAL A 354 16.49 38.04 -7.67
N ILE A 355 15.26 37.54 -7.44
CA ILE A 355 14.97 36.13 -7.14
C ILE A 355 14.42 35.46 -8.40
N ALA A 356 15.07 34.38 -8.84
CA ALA A 356 14.54 33.58 -9.94
C ALA A 356 13.51 32.55 -9.45
N LEU A 357 12.37 32.45 -10.13
CA LEU A 357 11.32 31.46 -9.89
C LEU A 357 11.11 30.55 -11.12
N PRO A 358 11.78 29.37 -11.18
CA PRO A 358 11.70 28.46 -12.32
C PRO A 358 10.29 27.89 -12.59
N ASP A 359 9.45 27.72 -11.57
CA ASP A 359 8.12 27.08 -11.68
C ASP A 359 7.05 27.93 -12.36
N LEU A 360 7.33 29.20 -12.68
CA LEU A 360 6.49 29.99 -13.57
C LEU A 360 6.59 29.50 -15.04
N GLN A 361 7.61 28.72 -15.37
CA GLN A 361 7.88 28.17 -16.71
C GLN A 361 8.06 26.64 -16.72
N ARG A 362 7.83 25.96 -15.59
CA ARG A 362 7.91 24.49 -15.43
C ARG A 362 6.62 23.96 -14.80
N PRO A 363 6.33 22.65 -14.91
CA PRO A 363 5.10 22.08 -14.38
C PRO A 363 4.95 22.29 -12.87
N PHE A 364 4.13 23.26 -12.48
CA PHE A 364 3.72 23.56 -11.11
C PHE A 364 2.85 22.41 -10.59
N VAL A 365 3.27 21.82 -9.46
CA VAL A 365 2.73 20.52 -9.00
C VAL A 365 1.67 20.66 -7.91
N TRP A 366 1.53 21.84 -7.30
CA TRP A 366 0.48 22.11 -6.30
C TRP A 366 -0.88 22.28 -6.97
N GLU A 367 -1.88 21.61 -6.40
CA GLU A 367 -3.30 21.84 -6.70
C GLU A 367 -3.77 23.12 -5.99
N ASP A 368 -4.82 23.77 -6.50
CA ASP A 368 -5.32 25.05 -5.96
C ASP A 368 -5.75 24.96 -4.50
N THR A 369 -6.17 23.78 -4.05
CA THR A 369 -6.50 23.51 -2.65
C THR A 369 -5.32 23.73 -1.70
N LYS A 370 -4.09 23.41 -2.12
CA LYS A 370 -2.88 23.66 -1.32
C LYS A 370 -2.51 25.14 -1.28
N VAL A 371 -2.82 25.87 -2.35
CA VAL A 371 -2.62 27.33 -2.40
C VAL A 371 -3.59 28.04 -1.45
N ARG A 372 -4.85 27.60 -1.44
CA ARG A 372 -5.84 28.01 -0.43
C ARG A 372 -5.35 27.72 0.99
N ASP A 373 -4.88 26.49 1.28
CA ASP A 373 -4.38 26.12 2.61
C ASP A 373 -3.20 27.00 3.07
N LEU A 374 -2.31 27.39 2.15
CA LEU A 374 -1.22 28.32 2.44
C LEU A 374 -1.76 29.69 2.85
N LEU A 375 -2.74 30.24 2.12
CA LEU A 375 -3.36 31.52 2.44
C LEU A 375 -4.16 31.47 3.75
N ASP A 376 -4.89 30.38 4.00
CA ASP A 376 -5.59 30.14 5.28
C ASP A 376 -4.60 30.11 6.44
N SER A 377 -3.47 29.41 6.29
CA SER A 377 -2.42 29.34 7.31
C SER A 377 -1.82 30.73 7.59
N LEU A 378 -1.58 31.54 6.56
CA LEU A 378 -1.10 32.92 6.70
C LEU A 378 -2.11 33.81 7.42
N LEU A 379 -3.41 33.68 7.11
CA LEU A 379 -4.48 34.48 7.73
C LEU A 379 -4.72 34.10 9.21
N LEU A 380 -4.52 32.82 9.55
CA LEU A 380 -4.63 32.30 10.91
C LEU A 380 -3.35 32.50 11.73
N GLY A 381 -2.24 32.91 11.11
CA GLY A 381 -0.95 33.10 11.76
C GLY A 381 -0.22 31.79 12.08
N PHE A 382 -0.58 30.70 11.41
CA PHE A 382 0.08 29.41 11.58
C PHE A 382 1.47 29.40 10.91
N PRO A 383 2.42 28.62 11.43
CA PRO A 383 3.75 28.51 10.84
C PRO A 383 3.67 27.91 9.42
N VAL A 384 4.13 28.66 8.43
CA VAL A 384 4.17 28.23 7.01
C VAL A 384 5.56 27.78 6.55
N GLY A 385 6.48 27.58 7.49
CA GLY A 385 7.86 27.12 7.26
C GLY A 385 8.86 28.22 6.89
N THR A 386 10.13 27.84 6.75
CA THR A 386 11.25 28.73 6.39
C THR A 386 11.48 28.72 4.87
N LEU A 387 11.99 29.80 4.29
CA LEU A 387 12.48 29.86 2.90
C LEU A 387 14.01 29.80 2.88
N VAL A 388 14.60 29.06 1.94
CA VAL A 388 16.06 28.94 1.83
C VAL A 388 16.50 29.50 0.49
N PHE A 389 17.39 30.49 0.53
CA PHE A 389 17.91 31.18 -0.65
C PHE A 389 19.41 30.96 -0.80
N TRP A 390 19.88 30.95 -2.04
CA TRP A 390 21.30 30.96 -2.36
C TRP A 390 21.65 32.20 -3.19
N HIS A 391 22.66 32.95 -2.75
CA HIS A 391 23.14 34.15 -3.44
C HIS A 391 24.35 33.80 -4.33
N ALA A 392 24.12 33.70 -5.64
CA ALA A 392 25.15 33.38 -6.62
C ALA A 392 26.12 34.57 -6.79
N SER A 393 27.42 34.26 -6.96
CA SER A 393 28.48 35.28 -7.07
C SER A 393 28.74 35.74 -8.50
N SER A 394 28.22 35.02 -9.49
CA SER A 394 28.38 35.33 -10.92
C SER A 394 27.19 34.82 -11.76
N ASP A 395 26.98 35.42 -12.93
CA ASP A 395 25.97 35.00 -13.93
C ASP A 395 26.14 33.55 -14.41
N ARG A 396 27.34 32.96 -14.26
CA ARG A 396 27.64 31.58 -14.65
C ARG A 396 27.10 30.59 -13.61
N ASP A 397 27.25 30.91 -12.33
CA ASP A 397 26.83 30.06 -11.20
C ASP A 397 25.29 30.01 -11.08
N ALA A 398 24.61 31.12 -11.41
CA ALA A 398 23.15 31.18 -11.45
C ALA A 398 22.52 30.25 -12.52
N ARG A 399 23.25 29.96 -13.61
CA ARG A 399 22.79 29.08 -14.71
C ARG A 399 22.98 27.59 -14.43
N ALA A 400 23.90 27.20 -13.54
CA ALA A 400 24.21 25.80 -13.24
C ALA A 400 23.07 25.06 -12.51
N LEU A 401 22.25 25.78 -11.74
CA LEU A 401 21.07 25.25 -11.05
C LEU A 401 19.73 25.79 -11.63
N GLY A 402 19.74 26.99 -12.23
CA GLY A 402 18.62 27.58 -12.95
C GLY A 402 18.76 27.38 -14.46
N ALA A 403 18.39 26.21 -14.98
CA ALA A 403 18.46 25.97 -16.43
C ALA A 403 17.56 26.96 -17.21
N GLU A 404 18.18 27.61 -18.21
CA GLU A 404 17.60 28.20 -19.44
C GLU A 404 16.90 29.57 -19.40
N ARG A 405 17.69 30.67 -19.34
CA ARG A 405 17.52 31.83 -20.25
C ARG A 405 18.87 32.48 -20.57
N PRO A 406 19.18 32.82 -21.85
CA PRO A 406 20.23 33.78 -22.15
C PRO A 406 19.76 35.17 -21.68
N GLY A 407 20.36 35.72 -20.61
CA GLY A 407 20.16 37.11 -20.18
C GLY A 407 19.52 37.35 -18.81
N LEU A 408 19.21 36.32 -18.02
CA LEU A 408 18.75 36.50 -16.62
C LEU A 408 19.89 37.05 -15.74
N ARG A 409 19.65 38.19 -15.07
CA ARG A 409 20.53 38.86 -14.09
C ARG A 409 20.17 38.52 -12.64
N ALA A 410 19.51 37.40 -12.39
CA ALA A 410 19.07 37.04 -11.05
C ALA A 410 20.25 36.59 -10.18
N THR A 411 20.47 37.28 -9.07
CA THR A 411 21.57 37.01 -8.12
C THR A 411 21.17 36.02 -7.03
N THR A 412 19.89 35.69 -6.90
CA THR A 412 19.35 34.81 -5.84
C THR A 412 18.51 33.66 -6.40
N LEU A 413 18.82 32.43 -5.99
CA LEU A 413 18.08 31.20 -6.32
C LEU A 413 17.34 30.65 -5.10
N VAL A 414 16.14 30.08 -5.31
CA VAL A 414 15.33 29.45 -4.26
C VAL A 414 15.70 27.97 -4.13
N ILE A 415 16.17 27.56 -2.96
CA ILE A 415 16.57 26.18 -2.64
C ILE A 415 15.42 25.39 -2.01
N ASP A 416 14.65 26.03 -1.13
CA ASP A 416 13.42 25.48 -0.54
C ASP A 416 12.36 26.58 -0.36
N GLY A 417 11.09 26.19 -0.47
CA GLY A 417 9.94 27.08 -0.44
C GLY A 417 9.51 27.61 -1.82
N GLN A 418 10.07 27.06 -2.89
CA GLN A 418 9.78 27.46 -4.27
C GLN A 418 8.27 27.42 -4.60
N GLN A 419 7.60 26.29 -4.34
CA GLN A 419 6.16 26.16 -4.61
C GLN A 419 5.32 27.17 -3.81
N ARG A 420 5.66 27.41 -2.53
CA ARG A 420 4.99 28.42 -1.68
C ARG A 420 5.14 29.82 -2.29
N LEU A 421 6.35 30.17 -2.72
CA LEU A 421 6.66 31.48 -3.29
C LEU A 421 5.99 31.68 -4.65
N THR A 422 6.00 30.66 -5.52
CA THR A 422 5.26 30.66 -6.79
C THR A 422 3.76 30.80 -6.59
N SER A 423 3.17 30.09 -5.62
CA SER A 423 1.74 30.22 -5.27
C SER A 423 1.36 31.64 -4.87
N LEU A 424 2.15 32.25 -3.97
CA LEU A 424 1.90 33.61 -3.51
C LEU A 424 2.03 34.61 -4.67
N TYR A 425 3.08 34.48 -5.48
CA TYR A 425 3.28 35.36 -6.63
C TYR A 425 2.15 35.24 -7.66
N ALA A 426 1.78 34.01 -8.04
CA ALA A 426 0.72 33.75 -9.01
C ALA A 426 -0.63 34.33 -8.55
N VAL A 427 -0.99 34.18 -7.27
CA VAL A 427 -2.25 34.70 -6.73
C VAL A 427 -2.21 36.22 -6.51
N MET A 428 -1.14 36.77 -5.93
CA MET A 428 -1.05 38.19 -5.60
C MET A 428 -0.87 39.08 -6.84
N ARG A 429 -0.26 38.56 -7.91
CA ARG A 429 -0.07 39.28 -9.18
C ARG A 429 -1.00 38.83 -10.30
N GLY A 430 -1.74 37.74 -10.09
CA GLY A 430 -2.67 37.20 -11.07
C GLY A 430 -1.99 36.59 -12.31
N VAL A 431 -0.78 36.07 -12.16
CA VAL A 431 0.03 35.46 -13.22
C VAL A 431 -0.34 33.99 -13.39
N GLU A 432 -0.31 33.51 -14.64
CA GLU A 432 -0.58 32.10 -14.96
C GLU A 432 0.62 31.19 -14.65
N VAL A 433 0.35 29.93 -14.31
CA VAL A 433 1.36 28.90 -14.06
C VAL A 433 1.21 27.76 -15.07
N VAL A 434 2.31 27.06 -15.36
CA VAL A 434 2.29 25.85 -16.21
C VAL A 434 1.85 24.66 -15.35
N GLY A 435 0.78 23.95 -15.73
CA GLY A 435 0.30 22.75 -15.04
C GLY A 435 1.17 21.51 -15.27
N LYS A 436 0.85 20.40 -14.58
CA LYS A 436 1.53 19.08 -14.71
C LYS A 436 1.52 18.51 -16.14
N ASP A 437 0.53 18.89 -16.92
CA ASP A 437 0.31 18.51 -18.32
C ASP A 437 0.98 19.46 -19.32
N GLY A 438 1.64 20.52 -18.83
CA GLY A 438 2.25 21.56 -19.66
C GLY A 438 1.29 22.67 -20.10
N ALA A 439 0.02 22.64 -19.70
CA ALA A 439 -0.96 23.67 -20.06
C ALA A 439 -0.87 24.88 -19.11
N MET A 440 -1.03 26.10 -19.63
CA MET A 440 -1.13 27.30 -18.80
C MET A 440 -2.46 27.32 -18.05
N ARG A 441 -2.43 27.60 -16.74
CA ARG A 441 -3.60 27.72 -15.89
C ARG A 441 -3.49 28.90 -14.93
N LYS A 442 -4.61 29.57 -14.68
CA LYS A 442 -4.70 30.65 -13.68
C LYS A 442 -5.18 30.08 -12.35
N ILE A 443 -4.47 30.39 -11.27
CA ILE A 443 -4.87 30.01 -9.92
C ILE A 443 -5.89 31.05 -9.43
N MET A 444 -7.11 30.61 -9.13
CA MET A 444 -8.18 31.48 -8.65
C MET A 444 -8.66 31.06 -7.28
N ILE A 445 -8.30 31.84 -6.27
CA ILE A 445 -8.74 31.65 -4.88
C ILE A 445 -9.72 32.77 -4.55
N ALA A 446 -10.92 32.42 -4.10
CA ALA A 446 -11.91 33.37 -3.60
C ALA A 446 -11.75 33.57 -2.09
N PHE A 447 -12.29 34.67 -1.57
CA PHE A 447 -12.29 34.96 -0.14
C PHE A 447 -13.66 35.45 0.30
N ARG A 448 -14.17 34.89 1.41
CA ARG A 448 -15.42 35.31 2.04
C ARG A 448 -15.11 36.20 3.24
N PRO A 449 -15.34 37.52 3.16
CA PRO A 449 -15.01 38.42 4.26
C PRO A 449 -15.85 38.24 5.51
N ARG A 450 -17.05 37.66 5.41
CA ARG A 450 -17.94 37.46 6.56
C ARG A 450 -17.28 36.62 7.67
N ASP A 451 -16.66 35.52 7.29
CA ASP A 451 -16.05 34.54 8.21
C ASP A 451 -14.55 34.34 8.00
N GLY A 452 -13.96 35.04 7.01
CA GLY A 452 -12.53 35.05 6.76
C GLY A 452 -12.02 33.74 6.15
N ARG A 453 -12.80 33.11 5.27
CA ARG A 453 -12.42 31.83 4.64
C ARG A 453 -11.94 32.02 3.21
N PHE A 454 -10.85 31.35 2.84
CA PHE A 454 -10.47 31.18 1.44
C PHE A 454 -11.13 29.93 0.85
N GLU A 455 -11.48 29.99 -0.45
CA GLU A 455 -12.02 28.85 -1.21
C GLU A 455 -11.44 28.82 -2.63
N VAL A 456 -11.42 27.65 -3.27
CA VAL A 456 -11.04 27.57 -4.69
C VAL A 456 -12.22 28.04 -5.54
N ALA A 457 -12.00 29.02 -6.43
CA ALA A 457 -13.10 29.69 -7.13
C ALA A 457 -13.71 28.81 -8.25
N ASP A 458 -14.90 28.27 -8.00
CA ASP A 458 -15.72 27.59 -9.01
C ASP A 458 -16.79 28.52 -9.62
N ALA A 459 -17.65 27.96 -10.48
CA ALA A 459 -18.70 28.74 -11.14
C ALA A 459 -19.78 29.25 -10.16
N ALA A 460 -20.03 28.57 -9.04
CA ALA A 460 -21.00 29.01 -8.04
C ALA A 460 -20.40 30.15 -7.21
N ILE A 461 -19.17 29.97 -6.70
CA ILE A 461 -18.45 30.95 -5.89
C ILE A 461 -18.24 32.26 -6.65
N ARG A 462 -17.91 32.21 -7.95
CA ARG A 462 -17.74 33.41 -8.77
C ARG A 462 -19.01 34.26 -8.91
N ASN A 463 -20.18 33.67 -8.73
CA ASN A 463 -21.47 34.34 -8.85
C ASN A 463 -22.10 34.71 -7.49
N ASP A 464 -21.51 34.24 -6.38
CA ASP A 464 -21.97 34.51 -5.02
C ASP A 464 -21.49 35.90 -4.56
N PRO A 465 -22.39 36.84 -4.22
CA PRO A 465 -22.02 38.17 -3.75
C PRO A 465 -21.29 38.18 -2.39
N GLU A 466 -21.32 37.09 -1.61
CA GLU A 466 -20.59 37.01 -0.33
C GLU A 466 -19.08 36.85 -0.52
N PHE A 467 -18.63 36.46 -1.72
CA PHE A 467 -17.22 36.26 -2.01
C PHE A 467 -16.64 37.41 -2.80
N LEU A 468 -15.39 37.75 -2.46
CA LEU A 468 -14.45 38.31 -3.41
C LEU A 468 -14.00 37.15 -4.31
N PRO A 469 -14.39 37.11 -5.60
CA PRO A 469 -14.20 35.94 -6.45
C PRO A 469 -12.73 35.67 -6.79
N ASN A 470 -11.87 36.67 -6.65
CA ASN A 470 -10.44 36.50 -6.77
C ASN A 470 -9.62 37.35 -5.78
N VAL A 471 -8.91 36.63 -4.93
CA VAL A 471 -7.63 36.93 -4.28
C VAL A 471 -6.92 38.20 -4.72
N THR A 472 -6.50 38.15 -5.99
CA THR A 472 -5.60 39.09 -6.63
C THR A 472 -6.01 40.55 -6.42
N GLU A 473 -7.32 40.82 -6.37
CA GLU A 473 -7.86 42.16 -6.25
C GLU A 473 -7.52 42.85 -4.92
N LEU A 474 -7.13 42.08 -3.90
CA LEU A 474 -6.62 42.62 -2.64
C LEU A 474 -5.25 43.31 -2.81
N TRP A 475 -4.47 42.96 -3.84
CA TRP A 475 -3.06 43.37 -3.96
C TRP A 475 -2.67 43.94 -5.33
N ASP A 476 -3.52 43.82 -6.35
CA ASP A 476 -3.21 44.30 -7.70
C ASP A 476 -3.29 45.83 -7.86
N GLY A 477 -3.71 46.54 -6.81
CA GLY A 477 -3.77 48.00 -6.77
C GLY A 477 -4.86 48.62 -7.63
N LYS A 478 -5.73 47.83 -8.29
CA LYS A 478 -6.81 48.36 -9.13
C LYS A 478 -7.95 48.95 -8.33
N ARG A 479 -8.23 48.39 -7.15
CA ARG A 479 -9.28 48.85 -6.22
C ARG A 479 -8.69 49.06 -4.84
N LEU A 480 -9.03 50.19 -4.22
CA LEU A 480 -8.69 50.42 -2.82
C LEU A 480 -9.50 49.47 -1.92
N PRO A 481 -8.97 49.05 -0.74
CA PRO A 481 -9.73 48.21 0.20
C PRO A 481 -11.12 48.76 0.56
N SER A 482 -11.24 50.10 0.65
CA SER A 482 -12.52 50.79 0.88
C SER A 482 -13.50 50.72 -0.31
N GLN A 483 -12.99 50.60 -1.54
CA GLN A 483 -13.82 50.36 -2.72
C GLN A 483 -14.29 48.91 -2.76
N LEU A 484 -13.40 47.95 -2.52
CA LEU A 484 -13.74 46.53 -2.43
C LEU A 484 -14.83 46.27 -1.39
N ARG A 485 -14.68 46.85 -0.19
CA ARG A 485 -15.70 46.81 0.86
C ARG A 485 -17.05 47.34 0.35
N ARG A 486 -17.07 48.55 -0.23
CA ARG A 486 -18.32 49.17 -0.70
C ARG A 486 -19.00 48.34 -1.78
N ASP A 487 -18.23 47.81 -2.74
CA ASP A 487 -18.75 46.98 -3.83
C ASP A 487 -19.36 45.68 -3.31
N LEU A 488 -18.69 45.01 -2.36
CA LEU A 488 -19.19 43.78 -1.73
C LEU A 488 -20.48 44.03 -0.95
N ILE A 489 -20.52 45.07 -0.12
CA ILE A 489 -21.72 45.43 0.65
C ILE A 489 -22.87 45.86 -0.26
N SER A 490 -22.60 46.62 -1.32
CA SER A 490 -23.61 47.00 -2.32
C SER A 490 -24.14 45.77 -3.04
N GLY A 491 -23.27 44.88 -3.52
CA GLY A 491 -23.67 43.66 -4.23
C GLY A 491 -24.52 42.71 -3.37
N LEU A 492 -24.26 42.65 -2.07
CA LEU A 492 -25.11 41.91 -1.12
C LEU A 492 -26.50 42.54 -0.98
N ARG A 493 -26.57 43.86 -0.84
CA ARG A 493 -27.83 44.61 -0.74
C ARG A 493 -28.65 44.51 -2.03
N ASP A 494 -28.01 44.62 -3.18
CA ASP A 494 -28.65 44.53 -4.50
C ASP A 494 -29.27 43.15 -4.76
N LYS A 495 -28.70 42.09 -4.17
CA LYS A 495 -29.27 40.72 -4.20
C LYS A 495 -30.20 40.42 -3.02
N GLY A 496 -30.65 41.45 -2.29
CA GLY A 496 -31.63 41.34 -1.22
C GLY A 496 -31.13 40.64 0.04
N ARG A 497 -29.82 40.61 0.29
CA ARG A 497 -29.25 40.06 1.53
C ARG A 497 -29.29 41.11 2.64
N ALA A 498 -29.74 40.70 3.83
CA ALA A 498 -29.69 41.56 5.02
C ALA A 498 -28.24 41.69 5.50
N VAL A 499 -27.76 42.92 5.63
CA VAL A 499 -26.43 43.26 6.13
C VAL A 499 -26.63 44.16 7.34
N ASP A 500 -26.30 43.66 8.53
CA ASP A 500 -26.31 44.41 9.78
C ASP A 500 -24.90 44.96 10.11
N ASP A 501 -24.82 45.84 11.12
CA ASP A 501 -23.55 46.47 11.51
C ASP A 501 -22.49 45.42 11.91
N LYS A 502 -22.91 44.32 12.54
CA LYS A 502 -22.01 43.21 12.92
C LYS A 502 -21.41 42.53 11.69
N TYR A 503 -22.17 42.40 10.61
CA TYR A 503 -21.71 41.88 9.34
C TYR A 503 -20.71 42.84 8.69
N GLU A 504 -21.02 44.13 8.62
CA GLU A 504 -20.10 45.14 8.06
C GLU A 504 -18.77 45.15 8.83
N ASP A 505 -18.81 45.14 10.15
CA ASP A 505 -17.62 45.08 11.00
C ASP A 505 -16.79 43.81 10.78
N ALA A 506 -17.43 42.66 10.56
CA ALA A 506 -16.74 41.41 10.27
C ALA A 506 -16.05 41.44 8.90
N VAL A 507 -16.74 41.97 7.88
CA VAL A 507 -16.20 42.18 6.54
C VAL A 507 -14.97 43.07 6.60
N ASP A 508 -15.04 44.19 7.33
CA ASP A 508 -13.93 45.14 7.47
C ASP A 508 -12.71 44.52 8.13
N ARG A 509 -12.90 43.85 9.27
CA ARG A 509 -11.81 43.17 9.98
C ARG A 509 -11.15 42.11 9.12
N ASN A 510 -11.92 41.25 8.47
CA ASN A 510 -11.38 40.12 7.73
C ASN A 510 -10.77 40.54 6.39
N LEU A 511 -11.31 41.54 5.69
CA LEU A 511 -10.64 42.13 4.52
C LEU A 511 -9.30 42.78 4.91
N GLY A 512 -9.26 43.51 6.03
CA GLY A 512 -8.02 44.07 6.56
C GLY A 512 -6.97 42.99 6.86
N ARG A 513 -7.37 41.92 7.56
CA ARG A 513 -6.49 40.78 7.85
C ARG A 513 -5.99 40.07 6.59
N ALA A 514 -6.87 39.85 5.60
CA ALA A 514 -6.49 39.23 4.34
C ALA A 514 -5.51 40.11 3.54
N HIS A 515 -5.73 41.43 3.48
CA HIS A 515 -4.81 42.36 2.84
C HIS A 515 -3.42 42.36 3.51
N ALA A 516 -3.40 42.33 4.85
CA ALA A 516 -2.18 42.30 5.67
C ALA A 516 -1.35 41.01 5.54
N ILE A 517 -1.83 39.98 4.83
CA ILE A 517 -1.01 38.81 4.48
C ILE A 517 0.28 39.24 3.76
N SER A 518 0.23 40.32 2.96
CA SER A 518 1.41 40.84 2.27
C SER A 518 2.52 41.33 3.22
N ASP A 519 2.19 41.65 4.46
CA ASP A 519 3.14 42.09 5.49
C ASP A 519 3.77 40.92 6.27
N TYR A 520 3.23 39.71 6.12
CA TYR A 520 3.75 38.52 6.77
C TYR A 520 5.24 38.35 6.47
N ARG A 521 6.05 38.11 7.50
CA ARG A 521 7.50 37.92 7.38
C ARG A 521 7.86 36.44 7.43
N PHE A 522 8.33 35.92 6.30
CA PHE A 522 8.89 34.57 6.26
C PHE A 522 10.22 34.54 7.01
N PRO A 523 10.46 33.54 7.87
CA PRO A 523 11.80 33.16 8.27
C PRO A 523 12.61 32.77 7.03
N THR A 524 13.81 33.32 6.86
CA THR A 524 14.69 33.02 5.72
C THR A 524 16.05 32.53 6.19
N VAL A 525 16.64 31.61 5.42
CA VAL A 525 18.05 31.22 5.53
C VAL A 525 18.74 31.60 4.22
N ASP A 526 19.69 32.51 4.30
CA ASP A 526 20.46 33.01 3.17
C ASP A 526 21.83 32.33 3.14
N LEU A 527 22.08 31.51 2.12
CA LEU A 527 23.38 30.90 1.85
C LEU A 527 24.26 31.92 1.12
N ARG A 528 25.30 32.44 1.78
CA ARG A 528 26.20 33.48 1.26
C ARG A 528 27.66 33.01 1.24
N LYS A 529 28.48 33.58 0.35
CA LYS A 529 29.95 33.51 0.46
C LYS A 529 30.42 34.42 1.60
N THR A 530 30.31 33.98 2.83
CA THR A 530 30.95 34.62 3.99
C THR A 530 32.33 33.99 4.18
N ALA A 531 33.27 34.35 3.30
CA ALA A 531 34.65 33.92 3.45
C ALA A 531 35.55 35.14 3.42
N THR A 532 36.11 35.47 4.57
CA THR A 532 37.19 36.47 4.72
C THR A 532 38.49 36.01 4.02
N THR A 533 38.52 34.80 3.46
CA THR A 533 39.59 34.26 2.61
C THR A 533 39.04 33.53 1.37
N PRO A 534 39.73 33.55 0.21
CA PRO A 534 39.26 32.96 -1.04
C PRO A 534 39.01 31.43 -1.01
N ASP A 535 39.64 30.71 -0.07
CA ASP A 535 39.59 29.24 0.03
C ASP A 535 38.37 28.69 0.82
N GLU A 536 37.55 29.54 1.45
CA GLU A 536 36.40 29.13 2.28
C GLU A 536 35.02 29.46 1.66
N SER A 537 34.94 29.62 0.35
CA SER A 537 33.67 29.93 -0.33
C SER A 537 32.74 28.73 -0.47
N ILE A 538 31.42 28.93 -0.35
CA ILE A 538 30.39 27.92 -0.67
C ILE A 538 30.55 27.50 -2.13
N THR A 539 30.69 26.20 -2.35
CA THR A 539 30.73 25.61 -3.69
C THR A 539 29.34 25.22 -4.18
N GLU A 540 29.15 25.10 -5.50
CA GLU A 540 27.90 24.57 -6.09
C GLU A 540 27.57 23.16 -5.55
N GLU A 541 28.59 22.39 -5.19
CA GLU A 541 28.46 21.05 -4.60
C GLU A 541 27.82 21.10 -3.20
N ASP A 542 28.18 22.09 -2.38
CA ASP A 542 27.59 22.30 -1.05
C ASP A 542 26.11 22.69 -1.17
N VAL A 543 25.78 23.56 -2.12
CA VAL A 543 24.39 23.98 -2.37
C VAL A 543 23.54 22.82 -2.88
N ALA A 544 24.07 22.02 -3.81
CA ALA A 544 23.39 20.82 -4.27
C ALA A 544 23.18 19.83 -3.12
N GLU A 545 24.15 19.69 -2.21
CA GLU A 545 24.03 18.83 -1.03
C GLU A 545 23.02 19.36 0.00
N ILE A 546 22.97 20.67 0.22
CA ILE A 546 21.93 21.33 1.04
C ILE A 546 20.56 21.09 0.41
N PHE A 547 20.42 21.30 -0.89
CA PHE A 547 19.20 21.05 -1.65
C PHE A 547 18.74 19.59 -1.51
N VAL A 548 19.67 18.63 -1.66
CA VAL A 548 19.42 17.19 -1.46
C VAL A 548 18.94 16.90 -0.04
N ARG A 549 19.62 17.47 0.97
CA ARG A 549 19.36 17.18 2.39
C ARG A 549 18.03 17.78 2.86
N ILE A 550 17.71 19.00 2.43
CA ILE A 550 16.45 19.68 2.79
C ILE A 550 15.25 19.00 2.11
N ASN A 551 15.33 18.72 0.81
CA ASN A 551 14.21 18.13 0.08
C ASN A 551 13.93 16.66 0.40
N ASN A 552 14.87 15.94 1.05
CA ASN A 552 14.62 14.59 1.56
C ASN A 552 13.60 14.54 2.73
N GLN A 553 13.20 15.68 3.31
CA GLN A 553 12.19 15.76 4.37
C GLN A 553 10.79 16.25 3.90
N GLY A 554 10.67 16.80 2.69
CA GLY A 554 9.42 17.33 2.12
C GLY A 554 8.77 16.42 1.05
N THR A 555 8.13 17.04 0.04
CA THR A 555 7.62 16.30 -1.14
C THR A 555 8.81 15.62 -1.82
N ARG A 556 8.92 14.30 -1.66
CA ARG A 556 10.14 13.55 -1.95
C ARG A 556 10.55 13.69 -3.43
N LEU A 557 11.66 14.39 -3.68
CA LEU A 557 12.45 14.16 -4.89
C LEU A 557 12.84 12.67 -4.93
N GLY A 558 12.68 12.03 -6.09
CA GLY A 558 13.10 10.66 -6.31
C GLY A 558 14.62 10.57 -6.24
N GLN A 559 15.18 9.44 -5.78
CA GLN A 559 16.63 9.27 -5.69
C GLN A 559 17.35 9.41 -7.05
N ALA A 560 16.64 9.19 -8.16
CA ALA A 560 17.12 9.43 -9.52
C ALA A 560 17.31 10.94 -9.82
N ASP A 561 16.55 11.82 -9.14
CA ASP A 561 16.66 13.26 -9.34
C ASP A 561 18.02 13.79 -8.87
N PHE A 562 18.67 13.15 -7.88
CA PHE A 562 20.03 13.52 -7.49
C PHE A 562 21.06 13.27 -8.59
N VAL A 563 20.89 12.16 -9.31
CA VAL A 563 21.74 11.88 -10.48
C VAL A 563 21.41 12.86 -11.60
N LEU A 564 20.14 13.18 -11.84
CA LEU A 564 19.75 14.20 -12.82
C LEU A 564 20.30 15.59 -12.48
N THR A 565 20.28 16.01 -11.22
CA THR A 565 20.89 17.26 -10.75
C THR A 565 22.40 17.25 -11.00
N LEU A 566 23.08 16.15 -10.68
CA LEU A 566 24.52 16.01 -10.97
C LEU A 566 24.80 16.10 -12.47
N LEU A 567 23.94 15.50 -13.31
CA LEU A 567 24.05 15.63 -14.77
C LEU A 567 23.80 17.06 -15.24
N SER A 568 22.87 17.81 -14.64
CA SER A 568 22.70 19.23 -14.99
C SER A 568 23.98 20.04 -14.76
N VAL A 569 24.70 19.77 -13.67
CA VAL A 569 25.93 20.48 -13.31
C VAL A 569 27.11 20.09 -14.20
N TYR A 570 27.36 18.78 -14.37
CA TYR A 570 28.59 18.31 -15.01
C TYR A 570 28.41 17.79 -16.45
N HIS A 571 27.18 17.56 -16.92
CA HIS A 571 26.91 16.96 -18.23
C HIS A 571 25.49 17.24 -18.77
N GLY A 572 25.10 18.52 -18.87
CA GLY A 572 23.73 18.94 -19.20
C GLY A 572 23.15 18.32 -20.49
N GLU A 573 23.97 18.20 -21.55
CA GLU A 573 23.55 17.59 -22.83
C GLU A 573 23.08 16.14 -22.69
N LEU A 574 23.66 15.37 -21.76
CA LEU A 574 23.26 13.98 -21.52
C LEU A 574 21.90 13.94 -20.82
N ARG A 575 21.66 14.85 -19.87
CA ARG A 575 20.35 14.97 -19.20
C ARG A 575 19.25 15.27 -20.23
N GLU A 576 19.45 16.27 -21.08
CA GLU A 576 18.48 16.66 -22.11
C GLU A 576 18.16 15.50 -23.07
N ARG A 577 19.20 14.81 -23.55
CA ARG A 577 19.04 13.61 -24.40
C ARG A 577 18.21 12.53 -23.71
N ILE A 578 18.45 12.23 -22.43
CA ILE A 578 17.67 11.22 -21.69
C ILE A 578 16.20 11.66 -21.55
N GLU A 579 15.93 12.94 -21.30
CA GLU A 579 14.57 13.50 -21.17
C GLU A 579 13.80 13.54 -22.49
N GLU A 580 14.46 13.85 -23.60
CA GLU A 580 13.84 13.82 -24.93
C GLU A 580 13.55 12.38 -25.35
N ARG A 581 14.54 11.48 -25.20
CA ARG A 581 14.42 10.09 -25.62
C ARG A 581 13.41 9.31 -24.78
N SER A 582 13.29 9.56 -23.48
CA SER A 582 12.27 8.90 -22.65
C SER A 582 10.85 9.21 -23.14
N ARG A 583 10.57 10.46 -23.52
CA ARG A 583 9.30 10.88 -24.12
C ARG A 583 9.06 10.21 -25.47
N ALA A 584 10.05 10.23 -26.36
CA ALA A 584 9.95 9.59 -27.67
C ALA A 584 9.74 8.07 -27.57
N MET A 585 10.46 7.40 -26.67
CA MET A 585 10.37 5.96 -26.42
C MET A 585 9.04 5.53 -25.78
N SER A 586 8.28 6.46 -25.19
CA SER A 586 7.00 6.18 -24.56
C SER A 586 5.83 6.18 -25.53
N LEU A 587 5.91 6.93 -26.62
CA LEU A 587 4.83 7.11 -27.59
C LEU A 587 4.48 5.80 -28.31
N GLY A 588 3.20 5.42 -28.30
CA GLY A 588 2.69 4.26 -29.05
C GLY A 588 3.19 2.90 -28.55
N THR A 589 3.70 2.82 -27.32
CA THR A 589 4.24 1.58 -26.74
C THR A 589 3.28 0.93 -25.76
N VAL A 590 3.51 -0.36 -25.47
CA VAL A 590 2.74 -1.13 -24.47
C VAL A 590 2.82 -0.51 -23.08
N VAL A 591 3.99 0.06 -22.73
CA VAL A 591 4.26 0.69 -21.43
C VAL A 591 5.16 1.90 -21.65
N GLY A 592 4.63 3.10 -21.42
CA GLY A 592 5.42 4.33 -21.42
C GLY A 592 6.38 4.40 -20.22
N ILE A 593 7.60 4.89 -20.47
CA ILE A 593 8.70 5.04 -19.51
C ILE A 593 9.01 6.52 -19.22
N ASP A 594 9.32 6.85 -17.98
CA ASP A 594 9.75 8.21 -17.62
C ASP A 594 11.29 8.37 -17.63
N THR A 595 11.76 9.60 -17.50
CA THR A 595 13.20 9.95 -17.46
C THR A 595 13.93 9.20 -16.34
N GLN A 596 13.32 9.07 -15.15
CA GLN A 596 13.95 8.38 -14.02
C GLN A 596 14.09 6.88 -14.28
N GLN A 597 13.10 6.27 -14.93
CA GLN A 597 13.12 4.87 -15.35
C GLN A 597 14.20 4.62 -16.40
N LEU A 598 14.26 5.45 -17.45
CA LEU A 598 15.31 5.32 -18.46
C LEU A 598 16.69 5.49 -17.83
N LEU A 599 16.88 6.49 -16.96
CA LEU A 599 18.14 6.71 -16.25
C LEU A 599 18.55 5.49 -15.40
N ARG A 600 17.60 4.82 -14.72
CA ARG A 600 17.88 3.59 -13.97
C ARG A 600 18.41 2.47 -14.86
N ALA A 601 17.81 2.26 -16.03
CA ALA A 601 18.28 1.27 -16.98
C ALA A 601 19.70 1.63 -17.48
N VAL A 602 19.93 2.90 -17.82
CA VAL A 602 21.24 3.42 -18.23
C VAL A 602 22.30 3.17 -17.13
N CYS A 603 21.99 3.48 -15.88
CA CYS A 603 22.90 3.24 -14.75
C CYS A 603 23.19 1.75 -14.53
N GLY A 604 22.18 0.89 -14.67
CA GLY A 604 22.33 -0.57 -14.59
C GLY A 604 23.23 -1.13 -15.71
N VAL A 605 23.13 -0.57 -16.92
CA VAL A 605 24.00 -0.92 -18.04
C VAL A 605 25.42 -0.38 -17.84
N ALA A 606 25.57 0.87 -17.42
CA ALA A 606 26.87 1.53 -17.24
C ALA A 606 27.69 0.91 -16.11
N PHE A 607 27.08 0.74 -14.93
CA PHE A 607 27.81 0.46 -13.70
C PHE A 607 27.47 -0.89 -13.06
N GLY A 608 26.44 -1.59 -13.54
CA GLY A 608 25.92 -2.78 -12.87
C GLY A 608 25.34 -2.46 -11.49
N ARG A 609 24.86 -1.23 -11.28
CA ARG A 609 24.29 -0.73 -10.02
C ARG A 609 22.86 -0.23 -10.23
N ALA A 610 22.00 -0.45 -9.25
CA ALA A 610 20.58 -0.09 -9.29
C ALA A 610 20.18 0.92 -8.21
N ARG A 611 20.92 0.99 -7.10
CA ARG A 611 20.67 1.95 -6.02
C ARG A 611 21.15 3.33 -6.42
N MET A 612 20.21 4.24 -6.65
CA MET A 612 20.52 5.58 -7.17
C MET A 612 21.40 6.41 -6.22
N SER A 613 21.27 6.21 -4.90
CA SER A 613 22.17 6.85 -3.92
C SER A 613 23.61 6.34 -3.97
N ALA A 614 23.83 5.09 -4.41
CA ALA A 614 25.17 4.54 -4.63
C ALA A 614 25.73 5.03 -5.97
N VAL A 615 24.89 5.11 -7.01
CA VAL A 615 25.26 5.67 -8.32
C VAL A 615 25.63 7.14 -8.19
N TYR A 616 24.85 7.93 -7.48
CA TYR A 616 25.14 9.34 -7.21
C TYR A 616 26.51 9.51 -6.53
N ARG A 617 26.78 8.76 -5.45
CA ARG A 617 28.09 8.79 -4.77
C ARG A 617 29.25 8.39 -5.70
N TYR A 618 29.01 7.37 -6.54
CA TYR A 618 30.00 6.90 -7.50
C TYR A 618 30.31 7.96 -8.57
N LEU A 619 29.27 8.63 -9.10
CA LEU A 619 29.40 9.70 -10.08
C LEU A 619 30.00 10.98 -9.50
N ARG A 620 29.71 11.30 -8.23
CA ARG A 620 30.27 12.47 -7.54
C ARG A 620 31.80 12.42 -7.53
N GLY A 621 32.37 11.22 -7.38
CA GLY A 621 33.82 11.03 -7.43
C GLY A 621 34.54 11.71 -6.28
N VAL A 622 34.15 11.33 -5.06
CA VAL A 622 34.92 11.64 -3.86
C VAL A 622 35.77 10.43 -3.52
N ASP A 623 37.07 10.63 -3.30
CA ASP A 623 37.97 9.57 -2.84
C ASP A 623 37.50 9.07 -1.46
N PRO A 624 37.21 7.77 -1.27
CA PRO A 624 36.70 7.26 0.00
C PRO A 624 37.68 7.36 1.19
N ALA A 625 38.98 7.47 0.91
CA ALA A 625 40.04 7.52 1.90
C ALA A 625 40.46 8.95 2.23
N THR A 626 40.52 9.86 1.24
CA THR A 626 40.96 11.25 1.46
C THR A 626 39.82 12.25 1.56
N GLY A 627 38.63 11.91 1.06
CA GLY A 627 37.49 12.83 1.01
C GLY A 627 37.61 13.93 -0.06
N GLU A 628 38.65 13.88 -0.90
CA GLU A 628 38.92 14.87 -1.94
C GLU A 628 38.20 14.55 -3.27
N ALA A 629 37.97 15.59 -4.09
CA ALA A 629 37.29 15.46 -5.37
C ALA A 629 38.21 14.87 -6.46
N ASP A 630 37.91 13.64 -6.89
CA ASP A 630 38.50 12.95 -8.04
C ASP A 630 37.84 13.40 -9.35
N ALA A 631 38.22 14.59 -9.82
CA ALA A 631 37.67 15.18 -11.04
C ALA A 631 37.91 14.31 -12.30
N ALA A 632 39.09 13.68 -12.40
CA ALA A 632 39.46 12.83 -13.54
C ALA A 632 38.62 11.53 -13.56
N GLY A 633 38.45 10.86 -12.43
CA GLY A 633 37.62 9.68 -12.33
C GLY A 633 36.13 9.98 -12.50
N ARG A 634 35.64 11.14 -12.05
CA ARG A 634 34.29 11.62 -12.35
C ARG A 634 34.05 11.77 -13.85
N LEU A 635 34.96 12.43 -14.58
CA LEU A 635 34.85 12.57 -16.04
C LEU A 635 34.79 11.20 -16.75
N LYS A 636 35.66 10.26 -16.33
CA LYS A 636 35.65 8.88 -16.85
C LYS A 636 34.31 8.17 -16.60
N ARG A 637 33.74 8.29 -15.40
CA ARG A 637 32.47 7.66 -15.03
C ARG A 637 31.29 8.29 -15.78
N LEU A 638 31.30 9.61 -15.99
CA LEU A 638 30.30 10.30 -16.81
C LEU A 638 30.39 9.85 -18.28
N GLY A 639 31.59 9.67 -18.83
CA GLY A 639 31.78 9.09 -20.16
C GLY A 639 31.19 7.67 -20.28
N GLN A 640 31.43 6.81 -19.29
CA GLN A 640 30.82 5.47 -19.24
C GLN A 640 29.28 5.51 -19.19
N LEU A 641 28.70 6.50 -18.49
CA LEU A 641 27.27 6.69 -18.43
C LEU A 641 26.71 7.16 -19.78
N ASP A 642 27.37 8.09 -20.46
CA ASP A 642 26.96 8.56 -21.79
C ASP A 642 26.99 7.43 -22.82
N ASP A 643 28.03 6.60 -22.82
CA ASP A 643 28.12 5.45 -23.73
C ASP A 643 26.99 4.44 -23.49
N ALA A 644 26.69 4.12 -22.22
CA ALA A 644 25.54 3.28 -21.89
C ALA A 644 24.22 3.93 -22.30
N ALA A 645 24.11 5.26 -22.19
CA ALA A 645 22.91 6.00 -22.57
C ALA A 645 22.67 5.93 -24.08
N LYS A 646 23.71 6.11 -24.91
CA LYS A 646 23.63 5.96 -26.37
C LYS A 646 22.98 4.62 -26.72
N GLU A 647 23.46 3.54 -26.13
CA GLU A 647 22.93 2.19 -26.39
C GLU A 647 21.51 1.95 -25.90
N CYS A 648 21.17 2.43 -24.70
CA CYS A 648 19.82 2.27 -24.15
C CYS A 648 18.78 3.09 -24.93
N MET A 649 19.19 4.23 -25.50
CA MET A 649 18.33 5.15 -26.23
C MET A 649 18.20 4.81 -27.71
N GLU A 650 18.93 3.81 -28.22
CA GLU A 650 18.79 3.36 -29.61
C GLU A 650 17.35 2.88 -29.90
N PRO A 651 16.69 3.36 -30.97
CA PRO A 651 15.31 2.98 -31.26
C PRO A 651 15.13 1.50 -31.58
N THR A 652 16.06 0.89 -32.32
CA THR A 652 15.92 -0.49 -32.81
C THR A 652 15.94 -1.51 -31.67
N PRO A 653 16.92 -1.50 -30.74
CA PRO A 653 16.93 -2.41 -29.59
C PRO A 653 15.70 -2.27 -28.70
N TRP A 654 15.22 -1.05 -28.47
CA TRP A 654 14.01 -0.80 -27.70
C TRP A 654 12.77 -1.42 -28.36
N ARG A 655 12.61 -1.23 -29.68
CA ARG A 655 11.50 -1.82 -30.44
C ARG A 655 11.55 -3.35 -30.42
N ASP A 656 12.72 -3.94 -30.67
CA ASP A 656 12.93 -5.39 -30.59
C ASP A 656 12.58 -5.93 -29.20
N TYR A 657 13.03 -5.24 -28.15
CA TYR A 657 12.72 -5.58 -26.77
C TYR A 657 11.23 -5.53 -26.46
N LEU A 658 10.52 -4.50 -26.91
CA LEU A 658 9.06 -4.41 -26.72
C LEU A 658 8.29 -5.52 -27.45
N LEU A 659 8.81 -6.02 -28.59
CA LEU A 659 8.26 -7.23 -29.21
C LEU A 659 8.41 -8.45 -28.30
N ARG A 660 9.46 -8.53 -27.47
CA ARG A 660 9.63 -9.60 -26.46
C ARG A 660 8.66 -9.45 -25.30
N VAL A 661 8.37 -8.22 -24.87
CA VAL A 661 7.31 -7.94 -23.88
C VAL A 661 5.95 -8.44 -24.39
N LYS A 662 5.60 -8.15 -25.65
CA LYS A 662 4.39 -8.67 -26.31
C LYS A 662 4.41 -10.19 -26.49
N HIS A 663 5.57 -10.76 -26.83
CA HIS A 663 5.77 -12.21 -26.95
C HIS A 663 5.55 -12.93 -25.62
N ALA A 664 5.97 -12.33 -24.50
CA ALA A 664 5.70 -12.82 -23.15
C ALA A 664 4.22 -12.65 -22.70
N GLY A 665 3.32 -12.22 -23.59
CA GLY A 665 1.88 -12.11 -23.32
C GLY A 665 1.43 -10.76 -22.76
N PHE A 666 2.36 -9.86 -22.42
CA PHE A 666 2.04 -8.52 -21.90
C PHE A 666 1.83 -7.55 -23.07
N VAL A 667 0.65 -7.60 -23.68
CA VAL A 667 0.33 -6.84 -24.90
C VAL A 667 -0.23 -5.44 -24.65
N SER A 668 -0.64 -5.13 -23.41
CA SER A 668 -1.12 -3.80 -23.01
C SER A 668 -0.70 -3.41 -21.59
N GLN A 669 -0.72 -2.10 -21.29
CA GLN A 669 -0.40 -1.57 -19.95
C GLN A 669 -1.31 -2.13 -18.84
N ALA A 670 -2.53 -2.58 -19.19
CA ALA A 670 -3.45 -3.19 -18.25
C ALA A 670 -2.92 -4.53 -17.69
N LEU A 671 -2.12 -5.26 -18.48
CA LEU A 671 -1.51 -6.53 -18.11
C LEU A 671 -0.20 -6.38 -17.32
N VAL A 672 0.36 -5.18 -17.24
CA VAL A 672 1.65 -4.94 -16.58
C VAL A 672 1.43 -4.41 -15.17
N ALA A 673 1.82 -5.20 -14.17
CA ALA A 673 1.72 -4.82 -12.75
C ALA A 673 2.77 -3.79 -12.31
N SER A 674 3.97 -3.84 -12.90
CA SER A 674 5.11 -2.99 -12.52
C SER A 674 5.90 -2.55 -13.76
N LYS A 675 5.99 -1.22 -13.98
CA LYS A 675 6.83 -0.63 -15.03
C LYS A 675 8.32 -0.90 -14.79
N ASN A 676 8.74 -0.95 -13.51
CA ASN A 676 10.13 -1.23 -13.15
C ASN A 676 10.58 -2.61 -13.65
N ALA A 677 9.69 -3.61 -13.67
CA ALA A 677 10.04 -4.92 -14.23
C ALA A 677 10.39 -4.86 -15.72
N ILE A 678 9.64 -4.06 -16.50
CA ILE A 678 9.93 -3.82 -17.92
C ILE A 678 11.25 -3.07 -18.09
N VAL A 679 11.51 -2.05 -17.26
CA VAL A 679 12.72 -1.23 -17.37
C VAL A 679 13.97 -2.00 -16.95
N ASN A 680 13.90 -2.74 -15.85
CA ASN A 680 15.03 -3.54 -15.36
C ASN A 680 15.37 -4.69 -16.31
N ALA A 681 14.35 -5.35 -16.90
CA ALA A 681 14.57 -6.37 -17.92
C ALA A 681 15.18 -5.80 -19.21
N TYR A 682 14.89 -4.54 -19.56
CA TYR A 682 15.55 -3.87 -20.68
C TYR A 682 17.05 -3.68 -20.44
N ALA A 683 17.45 -3.32 -19.21
CA ALA A 683 18.87 -3.25 -18.86
C ALA A 683 19.57 -4.60 -19.02
N PHE A 684 18.93 -5.71 -18.63
CA PHE A 684 19.46 -7.07 -18.90
C PHE A 684 19.52 -7.39 -20.39
N TYR A 685 18.52 -6.98 -21.18
CA TYR A 685 18.55 -7.15 -22.64
C TYR A 685 19.76 -6.45 -23.27
N ILE A 686 20.02 -5.18 -22.92
CA ILE A 686 21.20 -4.45 -23.42
C ILE A 686 22.50 -5.11 -22.95
N ARG A 687 22.61 -5.50 -21.68
CA ARG A 687 23.81 -6.19 -21.17
C ARG A 687 24.03 -7.56 -21.82
N GLY A 688 22.98 -8.33 -22.09
CA GLY A 688 23.06 -9.61 -22.78
C GLY A 688 23.56 -9.46 -24.23
N ARG A 689 23.15 -8.38 -24.93
CA ARG A 689 23.71 -8.03 -26.24
C ARG A 689 25.20 -7.73 -26.16
N LYS A 690 25.63 -6.95 -25.15
CA LYS A 690 27.06 -6.67 -24.90
C LYS A 690 27.87 -7.92 -24.60
N ALA A 691 27.28 -8.85 -23.84
CA ALA A 691 27.90 -10.12 -23.47
C ALA A 691 28.01 -11.12 -24.63
N GLY A 692 27.54 -10.76 -25.85
CA GLY A 692 27.61 -11.62 -27.02
C GLY A 692 26.59 -12.77 -27.02
N VAL A 693 25.51 -12.68 -26.24
CA VAL A 693 24.45 -13.70 -26.24
C VAL A 693 23.78 -13.73 -27.63
N PRO A 694 23.69 -14.89 -28.30
CA PRO A 694 23.00 -15.00 -29.58
C PRO A 694 21.57 -14.46 -29.49
N LYS A 695 21.14 -13.68 -30.49
CA LYS A 695 19.85 -12.97 -30.45
C LYS A 695 18.67 -13.88 -30.11
N SER A 696 18.57 -15.06 -30.73
CA SER A 696 17.49 -16.01 -30.46
C SER A 696 17.45 -16.45 -28.99
N LYS A 697 18.61 -16.80 -28.43
CA LYS A 697 18.76 -17.22 -27.02
C LYS A 697 18.47 -16.07 -26.05
N LEU A 698 18.91 -14.85 -26.39
CA LEU A 698 18.64 -13.67 -25.58
C LEU A 698 17.14 -13.31 -25.58
N ASP A 699 16.50 -13.36 -26.75
CA ASP A 699 15.08 -13.07 -26.93
C ASP A 699 14.20 -14.04 -26.13
N GLU A 700 14.54 -15.34 -26.14
CA GLU A 700 13.91 -16.39 -25.34
C GLU A 700 14.07 -16.13 -23.84
N MET A 701 15.33 -15.93 -23.40
CA MET A 701 15.64 -15.69 -21.99
C MET A 701 14.88 -14.46 -21.48
N ILE A 702 14.98 -13.32 -22.16
CA ILE A 702 14.35 -12.08 -21.69
C ILE A 702 12.83 -12.19 -21.63
N ALA A 703 12.19 -12.92 -22.54
CA ALA A 703 10.76 -13.19 -22.45
C ALA A 703 10.40 -13.99 -21.18
N ARG A 704 11.18 -15.03 -20.85
CA ARG A 704 11.01 -15.80 -19.60
C ARG A 704 11.28 -14.96 -18.36
N TRP A 705 12.36 -14.18 -18.36
CA TRP A 705 12.72 -13.29 -17.25
C TRP A 705 11.63 -12.27 -16.97
N LEU A 706 11.07 -11.67 -18.02
CA LEU A 706 9.94 -10.75 -17.94
C LEU A 706 8.71 -11.42 -17.34
N PHE A 707 8.33 -12.58 -17.89
CA PHE A 707 7.17 -13.34 -17.42
C PHE A 707 7.32 -13.73 -15.95
N GLY A 708 8.47 -14.32 -15.58
CA GLY A 708 8.78 -14.70 -14.21
C GLY A 708 8.78 -13.51 -13.26
N SER A 709 9.46 -12.41 -13.61
CA SER A 709 9.56 -11.21 -12.77
C SER A 709 8.20 -10.55 -12.53
N LEU A 710 7.33 -10.50 -13.55
CA LEU A 710 5.98 -9.96 -13.42
C LEU A 710 5.04 -10.91 -12.66
N LEU A 711 5.17 -12.23 -12.86
CA LEU A 711 4.43 -13.26 -12.14
C LEU A 711 4.74 -13.24 -10.64
N THR A 712 6.01 -13.11 -10.26
CA THR A 712 6.45 -13.13 -8.85
C THR A 712 6.50 -11.75 -8.20
N ALA A 713 6.10 -10.69 -8.92
CA ALA A 713 6.21 -9.29 -8.47
C ALA A 713 7.62 -8.89 -8.00
N ARG A 714 8.66 -9.45 -8.64
CA ARG A 714 10.07 -9.31 -8.23
C ARG A 714 10.51 -7.86 -8.03
N TYR A 715 9.98 -6.92 -8.82
CA TYR A 715 10.36 -5.50 -8.79
C TYR A 715 9.24 -4.55 -8.36
N SER A 716 8.29 -4.99 -7.55
CA SER A 716 7.15 -4.15 -7.13
C SER A 716 7.35 -3.44 -5.78
N GLY A 717 8.09 -4.03 -4.84
CA GLY A 717 8.37 -3.46 -3.51
C GLY A 717 9.76 -2.85 -3.40
N SER A 718 10.78 -3.69 -3.20
CA SER A 718 12.19 -3.27 -3.07
C SER A 718 12.95 -3.33 -4.39
N SER A 719 12.39 -2.70 -5.44
CA SER A 719 12.88 -2.81 -6.82
C SER A 719 14.38 -2.54 -6.96
N GLU A 720 14.89 -1.44 -6.39
CA GLU A 720 16.32 -1.08 -6.51
C GLU A 720 17.24 -2.11 -5.83
N THR A 721 16.85 -2.63 -4.66
CA THR A 721 17.66 -3.63 -3.95
C THR A 721 17.70 -4.96 -4.69
N ILE A 722 16.54 -5.44 -5.18
CA ILE A 722 16.47 -6.72 -5.89
C ILE A 722 17.17 -6.59 -7.25
N PHE A 723 17.00 -5.47 -7.94
CA PHE A 723 17.70 -5.22 -9.20
C PHE A 723 19.22 -5.13 -9.02
N GLU A 724 19.72 -4.52 -7.93
CA GLU A 724 21.15 -4.52 -7.59
C GLU A 724 21.68 -5.95 -7.38
N GLN A 725 20.93 -6.80 -6.67
CA GLN A 725 21.30 -8.19 -6.43
C GLN A 725 21.36 -8.98 -7.74
N ASP A 726 20.37 -8.81 -8.63
CA ASP A 726 20.32 -9.48 -9.92
C ASP A 726 21.43 -8.97 -10.87
N LEU A 727 21.68 -7.66 -10.90
CA LEU A 727 22.79 -7.08 -11.65
C LEU A 727 24.14 -7.58 -11.16
N ALA A 728 24.33 -7.74 -9.84
CA ALA A 728 25.58 -8.24 -9.29
C ALA A 728 25.90 -9.66 -9.75
N ARG A 729 24.89 -10.51 -10.01
CA ARG A 729 25.07 -11.87 -10.54
C ARG A 729 25.64 -11.85 -11.96
N VAL A 730 25.16 -10.96 -12.82
CA VAL A 730 25.63 -10.85 -14.21
C VAL A 730 26.86 -9.97 -14.38
N THR A 731 27.12 -9.03 -13.46
CA THR A 731 28.26 -8.10 -13.55
C THR A 731 29.59 -8.76 -13.17
N ARG A 732 29.54 -9.87 -12.40
CA ARG A 732 30.73 -10.65 -12.03
C ARG A 732 31.25 -11.55 -13.15
N LEU A 733 30.50 -11.69 -14.24
CA LEU A 733 30.86 -12.53 -15.37
C LEU A 733 31.85 -11.82 -16.31
N ARG A 734 32.63 -12.59 -17.06
CA ARG A 734 33.50 -12.04 -18.10
C ARG A 734 32.66 -11.45 -19.23
N ALA A 735 33.19 -10.44 -19.92
CA ALA A 735 32.47 -9.72 -20.97
C ALA A 735 32.07 -10.59 -22.17
N ASP A 736 32.66 -11.78 -22.31
CA ASP A 736 32.45 -12.77 -23.38
C ASP A 736 31.73 -14.05 -22.90
N ASP A 737 31.26 -14.11 -21.66
CA ASP A 737 30.60 -15.28 -21.09
C ASP A 737 29.07 -15.27 -21.32
N ALA A 738 28.68 -15.41 -22.59
CA ALA A 738 27.28 -15.46 -23.01
C ALA A 738 26.48 -16.56 -22.30
N ASP A 739 27.07 -17.74 -22.10
CA ASP A 739 26.40 -18.85 -21.44
C ASP A 739 26.29 -18.64 -19.93
N GLY A 740 27.29 -18.03 -19.29
CA GLY A 740 27.22 -17.60 -17.90
C GLY A 740 26.12 -16.58 -17.67
N PHE A 741 25.93 -15.63 -18.60
CA PHE A 741 24.86 -14.63 -18.50
C PHE A 741 23.48 -15.28 -18.48
N VAL A 742 23.25 -16.21 -19.41
CA VAL A 742 21.97 -16.94 -19.50
C VAL A 742 21.75 -17.80 -18.25
N ARG A 743 22.77 -18.56 -17.82
CA ARG A 743 22.69 -19.38 -16.59
C ARG A 743 22.37 -18.53 -15.37
N ALA A 744 23.00 -17.38 -15.19
CA ALA A 744 22.78 -16.53 -14.01
C ALA A 744 21.32 -16.07 -13.86
N LEU A 745 20.66 -15.71 -14.96
CA LEU A 745 19.24 -15.32 -14.96
C LEU A 745 18.31 -16.54 -14.81
N ASP A 746 18.61 -17.65 -15.49
CA ASP A 746 17.83 -18.88 -15.36
C ASP A 746 17.89 -19.47 -13.94
N ASP A 747 19.07 -19.52 -13.32
CA ASP A 747 19.27 -19.98 -11.94
C ASP A 747 18.48 -19.12 -10.96
N THR A 748 18.52 -17.80 -11.14
CA THR A 748 17.78 -16.84 -10.29
C THR A 748 16.26 -17.05 -10.41
N MET A 749 15.76 -17.35 -11.61
CA MET A 749 14.35 -17.71 -11.80
C MET A 749 14.03 -19.09 -11.22
N GLY A 750 14.91 -20.08 -11.37
CA GLY A 750 14.77 -21.44 -10.84
C GLY A 750 14.75 -21.50 -9.30
N GLU A 751 15.54 -20.65 -8.64
CA GLU A 751 15.52 -20.44 -7.19
C GLU A 751 14.14 -19.96 -6.68
N THR A 752 13.41 -19.19 -7.51
CA THR A 752 12.11 -18.62 -7.14
C THR A 752 10.95 -19.52 -7.58
N LEU A 753 10.99 -20.02 -8.81
CA LEU A 753 9.91 -20.77 -9.48
C LEU A 753 10.11 -22.28 -9.30
N THR A 754 10.19 -22.71 -8.04
CA THR A 754 10.40 -24.11 -7.64
C THR A 754 9.20 -25.00 -7.96
N GLY A 755 9.35 -26.32 -7.83
CA GLY A 755 8.22 -27.26 -7.96
C GLY A 755 7.03 -26.88 -7.07
N ASP A 756 7.29 -26.57 -5.80
CA ASP A 756 6.29 -26.16 -4.80
C ASP A 756 5.66 -24.79 -5.13
N TYR A 757 6.42 -23.89 -5.75
CA TYR A 757 5.86 -22.63 -6.23
C TYR A 757 4.72 -22.88 -7.19
N TRP A 758 4.93 -23.74 -8.20
CA TRP A 758 3.93 -24.03 -9.23
C TRP A 758 2.71 -24.75 -8.67
N THR A 759 2.90 -25.71 -7.75
CA THR A 759 1.81 -26.57 -7.25
C THR A 759 1.04 -25.99 -6.08
N HIS A 760 1.67 -25.15 -5.25
CA HIS A 760 1.07 -24.65 -4.02
C HIS A 760 1.06 -23.12 -3.94
N THR A 761 2.22 -22.46 -4.07
CA THR A 761 2.32 -21.01 -3.86
C THR A 761 1.50 -20.24 -4.90
N LEU A 762 1.59 -20.62 -6.18
CA LEU A 762 0.86 -19.96 -7.27
C LEU A 762 -0.65 -20.20 -7.17
N VAL A 763 -1.06 -21.42 -6.84
CA VAL A 763 -2.47 -21.77 -6.62
C VAL A 763 -3.07 -20.94 -5.47
N SER A 764 -2.30 -20.73 -4.40
CA SER A 764 -2.69 -19.85 -3.29
C SER A 764 -2.71 -18.37 -3.71
N ALA A 765 -1.74 -17.90 -4.50
CA ALA A 765 -1.69 -16.53 -5.00
C ALA A 765 -2.87 -16.18 -5.94
N LEU A 766 -3.46 -17.18 -6.60
CA LEU A 766 -4.67 -17.05 -7.41
C LEU A 766 -5.96 -16.97 -6.57
N GLU A 767 -5.89 -17.18 -5.25
CA GLU A 767 -7.01 -16.95 -4.33
C GLU A 767 -7.09 -15.47 -3.94
N THR A 768 -7.44 -14.63 -4.92
CA THR A 768 -7.45 -13.18 -4.78
C THR A 768 -8.65 -12.56 -5.50
N GLN A 769 -9.14 -11.44 -4.98
CA GLN A 769 -10.15 -10.59 -5.64
C GLN A 769 -9.54 -9.39 -6.39
N LYS A 770 -8.21 -9.22 -6.31
CA LYS A 770 -7.50 -8.12 -6.97
C LYS A 770 -7.26 -8.48 -8.42
N ALA A 771 -8.02 -7.89 -9.35
CA ALA A 771 -7.88 -8.14 -10.79
C ALA A 771 -6.46 -7.86 -11.33
N ARG A 772 -5.71 -6.93 -10.71
CA ARG A 772 -4.31 -6.60 -11.04
C ARG A 772 -3.28 -7.39 -10.21
N ALA A 773 -3.69 -8.45 -9.51
CA ALA A 773 -2.73 -9.30 -8.81
C ALA A 773 -1.75 -9.95 -9.81
N PRO A 774 -0.46 -10.09 -9.45
CA PRO A 774 0.57 -10.68 -10.32
C PRO A 774 0.16 -12.01 -10.97
N ALA A 775 -0.34 -12.95 -10.18
CA ALA A 775 -0.77 -14.26 -10.67
C ALA A 775 -1.98 -14.18 -11.63
N ALA A 776 -2.91 -13.26 -11.40
CA ALA A 776 -4.09 -13.07 -12.26
C ALA A 776 -3.71 -12.44 -13.62
N LEU A 777 -2.81 -11.46 -13.60
CA LEU A 777 -2.28 -10.86 -14.83
C LEU A 777 -1.39 -11.84 -15.60
N ALA A 778 -0.59 -12.64 -14.90
CA ALA A 778 0.21 -13.70 -15.51
C ALA A 778 -0.66 -14.81 -16.13
N PHE A 779 -1.83 -15.12 -15.54
CA PHE A 779 -2.80 -16.02 -16.18
C PHE A 779 -3.29 -15.48 -17.53
N ARG A 780 -3.70 -14.21 -17.59
CA ARG A 780 -4.11 -13.58 -18.86
C ARG A 780 -2.96 -13.50 -19.86
N ALA A 781 -1.75 -13.16 -19.40
CA ALA A 781 -0.56 -13.18 -20.25
C ALA A 781 -0.27 -14.59 -20.77
N ALA A 782 -0.42 -15.62 -19.94
CA ALA A 782 -0.26 -17.01 -20.35
C ALA A 782 -1.25 -17.42 -21.45
N GLN A 783 -2.51 -17.02 -21.33
CA GLN A 783 -3.51 -17.25 -22.37
C GLN A 783 -3.14 -16.54 -23.68
N VAL A 784 -2.57 -15.33 -23.62
CA VAL A 784 -2.04 -14.65 -24.81
C VAL A 784 -0.84 -15.39 -25.42
N VAL A 785 0.09 -15.90 -24.61
CA VAL A 785 1.24 -16.70 -25.07
C VAL A 785 0.77 -17.96 -25.79
N LEU A 786 -0.26 -18.62 -25.26
CA LEU A 786 -0.81 -19.86 -25.82
C LEU A 786 -1.79 -19.65 -26.97
N GLY A 787 -2.04 -18.40 -27.39
CA GLY A 787 -2.95 -18.10 -28.50
C GLY A 787 -4.42 -18.40 -28.21
N THR A 788 -4.83 -18.32 -26.95
CA THR A 788 -6.21 -18.60 -26.50
C THR A 788 -7.21 -17.58 -27.06
N ARG A 789 -8.40 -18.08 -27.41
CA ARG A 789 -9.56 -17.24 -27.79
C ARG A 789 -10.29 -16.73 -26.55
N ALA A 790 -11.10 -15.69 -26.70
CA ALA A 790 -11.95 -15.23 -25.61
C ALA A 790 -13.10 -16.22 -25.38
N LEU A 791 -13.60 -16.29 -24.15
CA LEU A 791 -14.60 -17.30 -23.80
C LEU A 791 -15.90 -17.00 -24.54
N PHE A 792 -16.49 -18.03 -25.16
CA PHE A 792 -17.66 -17.94 -26.04
C PHE A 792 -17.45 -17.08 -27.30
N SER A 793 -16.20 -16.84 -27.71
CA SER A 793 -15.88 -16.03 -28.88
C SER A 793 -14.84 -16.72 -29.77
N ASP A 794 -14.83 -16.37 -31.05
CA ASP A 794 -13.79 -16.75 -32.00
C ASP A 794 -12.58 -15.79 -31.98
N GLN A 795 -12.66 -14.65 -31.29
CA GLN A 795 -11.59 -13.67 -31.26
C GLN A 795 -10.45 -14.07 -30.31
N LEU A 796 -9.21 -13.85 -30.73
CA LEU A 796 -8.03 -14.05 -29.87
C LEU A 796 -8.03 -13.03 -28.72
N LEU A 797 -7.70 -13.47 -27.50
CA LEU A 797 -7.59 -12.59 -26.34
C LEU A 797 -6.58 -11.45 -26.56
N ARG A 798 -5.51 -11.71 -27.34
CA ARG A 798 -4.54 -10.69 -27.75
C ARG A 798 -5.23 -9.47 -28.38
N ASN A 799 -6.21 -9.70 -29.24
CA ASN A 799 -6.91 -8.64 -29.97
C ASN A 799 -7.89 -7.88 -29.07
N LEU A 800 -8.39 -8.50 -28.00
CA LEU A 800 -9.21 -7.82 -27.00
C LEU A 800 -8.36 -6.95 -26.05
N PHE A 801 -7.14 -7.39 -25.72
CA PHE A 801 -6.27 -6.63 -24.83
C PHE A 801 -5.47 -5.52 -25.53
N ASP A 802 -5.19 -5.67 -26.83
CA ASP A 802 -4.51 -4.69 -27.70
C ASP A 802 -5.33 -4.47 -28.97
N PRO A 803 -6.50 -3.78 -28.89
CA PRO A 803 -7.38 -3.59 -30.03
C PRO A 803 -6.74 -2.69 -31.10
N PRO A 804 -6.94 -2.96 -32.40
CA PRO A 804 -6.52 -2.06 -33.47
C PRO A 804 -7.13 -0.66 -33.27
N ALA A 805 -6.32 0.40 -33.43
CA ALA A 805 -6.68 1.77 -33.06
C ALA A 805 -8.03 2.25 -33.65
N GLY A 806 -8.89 2.83 -32.81
CA GLY A 806 -10.13 3.53 -33.22
C GLY A 806 -11.44 3.13 -32.53
N GLY A 807 -11.46 2.09 -31.69
CA GLY A 807 -12.68 1.67 -30.98
C GLY A 807 -12.87 2.39 -29.65
N GLY A 808 -13.84 3.30 -29.54
CA GLY A 808 -14.19 4.04 -28.31
C GLY A 808 -14.81 3.21 -27.17
N ARG A 809 -14.61 1.88 -27.13
CA ARG A 809 -15.12 1.00 -26.06
C ARG A 809 -14.00 0.07 -25.57
N THR A 810 -13.96 -0.18 -24.27
CA THR A 810 -13.09 -1.19 -23.65
C THR A 810 -13.37 -2.56 -24.28
N ALA A 811 -12.37 -3.14 -24.94
CA ALA A 811 -12.53 -4.33 -25.78
C ALA A 811 -12.67 -5.67 -25.02
N SER A 812 -12.44 -5.69 -23.70
CA SER A 812 -12.70 -6.87 -22.84
C SER A 812 -13.32 -6.45 -21.51
N GLU A 813 -14.37 -7.15 -21.07
CA GLU A 813 -14.91 -7.06 -19.71
C GLU A 813 -14.71 -8.40 -19.01
N ALA A 814 -14.11 -8.36 -17.82
CA ALA A 814 -13.98 -9.54 -16.97
C ALA A 814 -15.36 -9.89 -16.40
N HIS A 815 -15.91 -11.02 -16.81
CA HIS A 815 -17.26 -11.45 -16.43
C HIS A 815 -17.23 -12.59 -15.41
N HIS A 816 -18.16 -12.56 -14.45
CA HIS A 816 -18.35 -13.64 -13.48
C HIS A 816 -18.93 -14.89 -14.15
N LEU A 817 -18.22 -16.01 -14.09
CA LEU A 817 -18.69 -17.30 -14.60
C LEU A 817 -19.88 -17.82 -13.81
N PHE A 818 -19.86 -17.63 -12.48
CA PHE A 818 -21.00 -17.77 -11.60
C PHE A 818 -21.49 -16.35 -11.27
N PRO A 819 -22.59 -15.87 -11.88
CA PRO A 819 -23.01 -14.48 -11.73
C PRO A 819 -23.31 -14.11 -10.28
N THR A 820 -23.00 -12.87 -9.92
CA THR A 820 -23.18 -12.33 -8.57
C THR A 820 -24.60 -12.57 -8.02
N THR A 821 -25.63 -12.31 -8.83
CA THR A 821 -27.04 -12.52 -8.43
C THR A 821 -27.35 -13.98 -8.13
N TRP A 822 -26.78 -14.91 -8.88
CA TRP A 822 -26.96 -16.35 -8.69
C TRP A 822 -26.23 -16.86 -7.44
N LEU A 823 -25.05 -16.32 -7.13
CA LEU A 823 -24.30 -16.64 -5.91
C LEU A 823 -25.02 -16.10 -4.67
N HIS A 824 -25.53 -14.88 -4.74
CA HIS A 824 -26.28 -14.26 -3.65
C HIS A 824 -27.55 -15.05 -3.31
N SER A 825 -28.27 -15.58 -4.31
CA SER A 825 -29.47 -16.40 -4.07
C SER A 825 -29.17 -17.75 -3.41
N ARG A 826 -27.90 -18.16 -3.36
CA ARG A 826 -27.41 -19.39 -2.69
C ARG A 826 -26.68 -19.09 -1.38
N GLY A 827 -26.81 -17.87 -0.85
CA GLY A 827 -26.20 -17.46 0.42
C GLY A 827 -24.72 -17.09 0.32
N ILE A 828 -24.12 -17.06 -0.87
CA ILE A 828 -22.71 -16.71 -1.06
C ILE A 828 -22.61 -15.21 -1.38
N GLN A 829 -22.49 -14.39 -0.34
CA GLN A 829 -22.44 -12.92 -0.45
C GLN A 829 -21.06 -12.34 -0.10
N GLU A 830 -20.13 -13.17 0.37
CA GLU A 830 -18.79 -12.71 0.73
C GLU A 830 -18.06 -12.20 -0.51
N ARG A 831 -17.74 -10.91 -0.52
CA ARG A 831 -17.13 -10.22 -1.66
C ARG A 831 -15.81 -10.87 -2.12
N ARG A 832 -15.04 -11.42 -1.17
CA ARG A 832 -13.80 -12.15 -1.44
C ARG A 832 -14.05 -13.45 -2.21
N LEU A 833 -15.16 -14.14 -1.98
CA LEU A 833 -15.54 -15.36 -2.70
C LEU A 833 -16.18 -15.05 -4.06
N VAL A 834 -17.06 -14.05 -4.12
CA VAL A 834 -17.77 -13.65 -5.35
C VAL A 834 -16.79 -13.13 -6.41
N ASN A 835 -15.89 -12.21 -6.01
CA ASN A 835 -14.98 -11.52 -6.93
C ASN A 835 -13.62 -12.22 -7.10
N GLN A 836 -13.50 -13.51 -6.78
CA GLN A 836 -12.25 -14.22 -7.03
C GLN A 836 -11.89 -14.19 -8.50
N VAL A 837 -10.61 -14.05 -8.81
CA VAL A 837 -10.10 -14.10 -10.19
C VAL A 837 -10.43 -15.44 -10.87
N ALA A 838 -10.52 -16.53 -10.08
CA ALA A 838 -10.97 -17.83 -10.57
C ALA A 838 -12.48 -17.91 -10.86
N ASN A 839 -13.28 -16.89 -10.50
CA ASN A 839 -14.65 -16.74 -10.98
C ASN A 839 -14.75 -15.80 -12.20
N LEU A 840 -13.65 -15.21 -12.66
CA LEU A 840 -13.67 -14.25 -13.76
C LEU A 840 -13.15 -14.89 -15.06
N ALA A 841 -13.73 -14.50 -16.19
CA ALA A 841 -13.24 -14.82 -17.52
C ALA A 841 -13.44 -13.63 -18.46
N ASP A 842 -12.52 -13.46 -19.39
CA ASP A 842 -12.62 -12.46 -20.45
C ASP A 842 -13.54 -13.00 -21.57
N ILE A 843 -14.66 -12.32 -21.79
CA ILE A 843 -15.70 -12.67 -22.79
C ILE A 843 -15.87 -11.53 -23.80
N GLY A 844 -16.44 -11.84 -24.96
CA GLY A 844 -16.89 -10.82 -25.91
C GLY A 844 -18.11 -10.04 -25.40
N TRP A 845 -18.29 -8.81 -25.91
CA TRP A 845 -19.37 -7.91 -25.48
C TRP A 845 -20.77 -8.42 -25.84
N HIS A 846 -20.91 -9.14 -26.96
CA HIS A 846 -22.23 -9.59 -27.47
C HIS A 846 -22.80 -10.73 -26.60
N GLU A 847 -21.93 -11.55 -26.03
CA GLU A 847 -22.24 -12.72 -25.23
C GLU A 847 -22.68 -12.37 -23.79
N ASN A 848 -22.26 -11.20 -23.29
CA ASN A 848 -22.57 -10.71 -21.94
C ASN A 848 -24.08 -10.64 -21.67
N SER A 849 -24.86 -10.19 -22.67
CA SER A 849 -26.33 -10.07 -22.57
C SER A 849 -27.06 -11.41 -22.31
N VAL A 850 -26.45 -12.54 -22.66
CA VAL A 850 -27.08 -13.87 -22.56
C VAL A 850 -26.92 -14.49 -21.17
N ILE A 851 -25.78 -14.20 -20.51
CA ILE A 851 -25.46 -14.74 -19.18
C ILE A 851 -26.42 -14.15 -18.13
N GLY A 852 -26.47 -12.82 -18.03
CA GLY A 852 -27.36 -12.11 -17.11
C GLY A 852 -27.21 -12.61 -15.66
N SER A 853 -28.34 -12.85 -14.98
CA SER A 853 -28.39 -13.38 -13.61
C SER A 853 -28.50 -14.91 -13.51
N ARG A 854 -28.37 -15.63 -14.63
CA ARG A 854 -28.63 -17.08 -14.70
C ARG A 854 -27.45 -17.90 -14.17
N GLY A 855 -27.72 -19.13 -13.73
CA GLY A 855 -26.66 -20.06 -13.35
C GLY A 855 -25.91 -20.60 -14.56
N PRO A 856 -24.66 -21.05 -14.40
CA PRO A 856 -23.91 -21.64 -15.51
C PRO A 856 -24.59 -22.87 -16.10
N ALA A 857 -25.23 -23.72 -15.29
CA ALA A 857 -26.07 -24.84 -15.77
C ALA A 857 -27.19 -24.39 -16.73
N ASP A 858 -27.69 -23.16 -16.60
CA ASP A 858 -28.79 -22.63 -17.42
C ASP A 858 -28.29 -21.92 -18.68
N TYR A 859 -27.23 -21.11 -18.57
CA TYR A 859 -26.76 -20.28 -19.68
C TYR A 859 -25.75 -20.98 -20.58
N VAL A 860 -24.93 -21.91 -20.06
CA VAL A 860 -23.90 -22.60 -20.85
C VAL A 860 -24.53 -23.42 -21.99
N PRO A 861 -25.57 -24.25 -21.77
CA PRO A 861 -26.21 -24.99 -22.86
C PRO A 861 -26.78 -24.06 -23.95
N ARG A 862 -27.39 -22.95 -23.54
CA ARG A 862 -27.97 -21.95 -24.47
C ARG A 862 -26.91 -21.26 -25.32
N LEU A 863 -25.77 -20.91 -24.72
CA LEU A 863 -24.65 -20.32 -25.46
C LEU A 863 -24.02 -21.34 -26.41
N ARG A 864 -23.87 -22.59 -25.99
CA ARG A 864 -23.37 -23.67 -26.85
C ARG A 864 -24.27 -23.90 -28.06
N GLU A 865 -25.59 -23.94 -27.86
CA GLU A 865 -26.57 -24.06 -28.94
C GLU A 865 -26.53 -22.84 -29.87
N ARG A 866 -26.57 -21.62 -29.32
CA ARG A 866 -26.54 -20.38 -30.09
C ARG A 866 -25.30 -20.24 -30.96
N LEU A 867 -24.15 -20.68 -30.45
CA LEU A 867 -22.86 -20.61 -31.15
C LEU A 867 -22.56 -21.87 -31.97
N ALA A 868 -23.50 -22.82 -32.05
CA ALA A 868 -23.33 -24.11 -32.72
C ALA A 868 -22.03 -24.85 -32.32
N MET A 869 -21.69 -24.82 -31.02
CA MET A 869 -20.47 -25.42 -30.50
C MET A 869 -20.62 -26.92 -30.24
N ASP A 870 -19.80 -27.72 -30.92
CA ASP A 870 -19.68 -29.15 -30.66
C ASP A 870 -18.89 -29.46 -29.36
N ASP A 871 -18.91 -30.72 -28.92
CA ASP A 871 -18.22 -31.15 -27.69
C ASP A 871 -16.69 -30.99 -27.75
N ASN A 872 -16.09 -31.08 -28.93
CA ASN A 872 -14.65 -30.90 -29.10
C ASN A 872 -14.26 -29.42 -29.00
N GLN A 873 -15.05 -28.54 -29.61
CA GLN A 873 -14.91 -27.08 -29.50
C GLN A 873 -15.11 -26.63 -28.06
N TRP A 874 -16.15 -27.14 -27.40
CA TRP A 874 -16.40 -26.85 -25.98
C TRP A 874 -15.27 -27.35 -25.07
N GLY A 875 -14.81 -28.59 -25.27
CA GLY A 875 -13.71 -29.15 -24.50
C GLY A 875 -12.41 -28.36 -24.64
N ARG A 876 -12.07 -27.93 -25.87
CA ARG A 876 -10.92 -27.03 -26.11
C ARG A 876 -11.09 -25.69 -25.39
N MET A 877 -12.26 -25.07 -25.49
CA MET A 877 -12.53 -23.79 -24.84
C MET A 877 -12.45 -23.91 -23.30
N CYS A 878 -12.98 -24.99 -22.73
CA CYS A 878 -12.83 -25.27 -21.31
C CYS A 878 -11.36 -25.37 -20.91
N ALA A 879 -10.56 -26.13 -21.66
CA ALA A 879 -9.13 -26.25 -21.41
C ALA A 879 -8.39 -24.90 -21.48
N GLU A 880 -8.59 -24.14 -22.55
CA GLU A 880 -7.97 -22.83 -22.78
C GLU A 880 -8.29 -21.80 -21.68
N HIS A 881 -9.46 -21.93 -21.02
CA HIS A 881 -9.92 -21.04 -19.95
C HIS A 881 -9.76 -21.61 -18.53
N ALA A 882 -9.00 -22.70 -18.37
CA ALA A 882 -8.82 -23.43 -17.12
C ALA A 882 -10.14 -23.89 -16.47
N LEU A 883 -11.18 -24.13 -17.27
CA LEU A 883 -12.47 -24.63 -16.82
C LEU A 883 -12.45 -26.16 -16.74
N PRO A 884 -12.81 -26.77 -15.60
CA PRO A 884 -13.09 -28.20 -15.52
C PRO A 884 -14.20 -28.63 -16.47
N LEU A 885 -14.16 -29.83 -17.06
CA LEU A 885 -15.31 -30.31 -17.83
C LEU A 885 -16.51 -30.50 -16.91
N GLY A 886 -17.69 -30.03 -17.31
CA GLY A 886 -18.90 -30.07 -16.49
C GLY A 886 -18.94 -29.04 -15.36
N TRP A 887 -18.05 -28.03 -15.38
CA TRP A 887 -18.00 -26.97 -14.37
C TRP A 887 -19.33 -26.24 -14.18
N GLU A 888 -20.17 -26.21 -15.20
CA GLU A 888 -21.48 -25.57 -15.17
C GLU A 888 -22.44 -26.19 -14.14
N SER A 889 -22.18 -27.44 -13.74
CA SER A 889 -22.93 -28.18 -12.72
C SER A 889 -22.13 -28.41 -11.43
N MET A 890 -20.91 -27.89 -11.32
CA MET A 890 -20.06 -28.07 -10.14
C MET A 890 -20.49 -27.19 -8.97
N GLU A 891 -20.25 -27.69 -7.75
CA GLU A 891 -20.33 -26.87 -6.55
C GLU A 891 -19.31 -25.73 -6.59
N TYR A 892 -19.74 -24.52 -6.23
CA TYR A 892 -18.95 -23.30 -6.46
C TYR A 892 -17.57 -23.33 -5.77
N ALA A 893 -17.50 -23.86 -4.55
CA ALA A 893 -16.25 -23.97 -3.80
C ALA A 893 -15.28 -24.99 -4.44
N GLU A 894 -15.80 -26.07 -5.00
CA GLU A 894 -15.01 -27.07 -5.74
C GLU A 894 -14.51 -26.49 -7.06
N PHE A 895 -15.39 -25.82 -7.81
CA PHE A 895 -15.06 -25.12 -9.04
C PHE A 895 -13.89 -24.15 -8.85
N LEU A 896 -13.96 -23.26 -7.84
CA LEU A 896 -12.89 -22.30 -7.56
C LEU A 896 -11.55 -23.00 -7.28
N ARG A 897 -11.57 -24.11 -6.54
CA ARG A 897 -10.36 -24.88 -6.19
C ARG A 897 -9.73 -25.52 -7.44
N GLU A 898 -10.54 -26.19 -8.25
CA GLU A 898 -10.07 -26.88 -9.46
C GLU A 898 -9.61 -25.89 -10.54
N ARG A 899 -10.35 -24.78 -10.73
CA ARG A 899 -9.97 -23.75 -11.69
C ARG A 899 -8.64 -23.09 -11.31
N ARG A 900 -8.39 -22.77 -10.03
CA ARG A 900 -7.10 -22.19 -9.61
C ARG A 900 -5.92 -23.12 -9.91
N ARG A 901 -6.08 -24.43 -9.71
CA ARG A 901 -5.05 -25.43 -10.06
C ARG A 901 -4.76 -25.41 -11.56
N ARG A 902 -5.81 -25.52 -12.39
CA ARG A 902 -5.67 -25.48 -13.85
C ARG A 902 -5.10 -24.15 -14.36
N MET A 903 -5.47 -23.02 -13.75
CA MET A 903 -4.90 -21.70 -14.06
C MET A 903 -3.40 -21.66 -13.78
N ALA A 904 -2.95 -22.18 -12.63
CA ALA A 904 -1.53 -22.25 -12.29
C ALA A 904 -0.75 -23.12 -13.29
N ASP A 905 -1.34 -24.22 -13.74
CA ASP A 905 -0.73 -25.07 -14.76
C ASP A 905 -0.67 -24.42 -16.14
N ILE A 906 -1.69 -23.65 -16.54
CA ILE A 906 -1.64 -22.84 -17.77
C ILE A 906 -0.50 -21.82 -17.70
N ILE A 907 -0.34 -21.12 -16.57
CA ILE A 907 0.78 -20.19 -16.36
C ILE A 907 2.12 -20.93 -16.50
N ARG A 908 2.24 -22.10 -15.88
CA ARG A 908 3.46 -22.93 -15.94
C ARG A 908 3.78 -23.37 -17.36
N VAL A 909 2.77 -23.77 -18.13
CA VAL A 909 2.94 -24.17 -19.54
C VAL A 909 3.39 -23.00 -20.39
N ALA A 910 2.74 -21.85 -20.28
CA ALA A 910 3.16 -20.65 -21.00
C ALA A 910 4.60 -20.26 -20.66
N PHE A 911 4.97 -20.28 -19.38
CA PHE A 911 6.34 -20.00 -18.95
C PHE A 911 7.37 -20.96 -19.57
N ARG A 912 7.05 -22.25 -19.69
CA ARG A 912 7.92 -23.24 -20.35
C ARG A 912 7.96 -23.07 -21.87
N GLN A 913 6.82 -22.74 -22.51
CA GLN A 913 6.74 -22.50 -23.95
C GLN A 913 7.62 -21.33 -24.37
N LEU A 914 7.72 -20.29 -23.52
CA LEU A 914 8.64 -19.17 -23.74
C LEU A 914 10.12 -19.59 -23.74
N GLY A 915 10.47 -20.78 -23.24
CA GLY A 915 11.81 -21.36 -23.21
C GLY A 915 12.04 -22.55 -24.13
N ALA A 916 11.08 -22.83 -25.02
CA ALA A 916 11.20 -23.90 -25.99
C ALA A 916 11.77 -23.34 -27.30
N ALA A 917 12.41 -24.20 -28.10
CA ALA A 917 12.77 -23.84 -29.46
C ALA A 917 11.51 -23.37 -30.22
N PRO A 918 11.60 -22.39 -31.14
CA PRO A 918 10.44 -21.87 -31.87
C PRO A 918 9.58 -22.96 -32.56
N ASP A 919 10.21 -24.06 -32.95
CA ASP A 919 9.58 -25.19 -33.63
C ASP A 919 9.18 -26.36 -32.70
N ALA A 920 9.41 -26.22 -31.39
CA ALA A 920 9.03 -27.25 -30.43
C ALA A 920 7.49 -27.32 -30.31
N PRO A 921 6.90 -28.53 -30.32
CA PRO A 921 5.47 -28.68 -30.14
C PRO A 921 5.03 -28.05 -28.81
N PRO A 922 3.85 -27.42 -28.77
CA PRO A 922 3.38 -26.74 -27.57
C PRO A 922 3.19 -27.72 -26.43
N LEU A 923 3.76 -27.39 -25.27
CA LEU A 923 3.51 -28.16 -24.06
C LEU A 923 2.01 -28.10 -23.76
N THR A 924 1.38 -29.27 -23.69
CA THR A 924 -0.08 -29.35 -23.57
C THR A 924 -0.42 -30.01 -22.23
N PRO A 925 -1.11 -29.34 -21.30
CA PRO A 925 -1.60 -30.00 -20.10
C PRO A 925 -2.49 -31.18 -20.47
N PRO A 926 -2.56 -32.22 -19.65
CA PRO A 926 -3.35 -33.41 -19.96
C PRO A 926 -4.83 -33.10 -20.17
N TRP A 927 -5.42 -32.20 -19.39
CA TRP A 927 -6.80 -31.73 -19.63
C TRP A 927 -6.97 -30.78 -20.83
N PHE A 928 -5.90 -30.43 -21.57
CA PHE A 928 -6.03 -29.77 -22.88
C PHE A 928 -6.31 -30.74 -24.03
N LEU A 929 -6.03 -32.03 -23.85
CA LEU A 929 -6.27 -33.03 -24.89
C LEU A 929 -7.69 -33.59 -24.77
N PRO A 930 -8.48 -33.61 -25.87
CA PRO A 930 -9.80 -34.23 -25.88
C PRO A 930 -9.75 -35.69 -25.38
N GLY A 931 -10.57 -36.02 -24.37
CA GLY A 931 -10.63 -37.35 -23.75
C GLY A 931 -9.56 -37.65 -22.70
N ALA A 932 -8.48 -36.87 -22.61
CA ALA A 932 -7.44 -37.08 -21.61
C ALA A 932 -7.88 -36.71 -20.18
N GLU A 933 -8.88 -35.82 -20.03
CA GLU A 933 -9.56 -35.63 -18.75
C GLU A 933 -10.31 -36.89 -18.30
N ALA A 934 -10.99 -37.59 -19.22
CA ALA A 934 -11.63 -38.86 -18.89
C ALA A 934 -10.62 -39.95 -18.52
N VAL A 935 -9.46 -39.99 -19.22
CA VAL A 935 -8.34 -40.87 -18.83
C VAL A 935 -7.79 -40.50 -17.46
N TRP A 936 -7.63 -39.21 -17.17
CA TRP A 936 -7.15 -38.74 -15.86
C TRP A 936 -8.13 -39.10 -14.73
N GLN A 937 -9.43 -38.90 -14.93
CA GLN A 937 -10.45 -39.31 -13.97
C GLN A 937 -10.42 -40.82 -13.74
N ARG A 938 -10.29 -41.63 -14.81
CA ARG A 938 -10.10 -43.08 -14.69
C ARG A 938 -8.85 -43.47 -13.90
N ILE A 939 -7.73 -42.74 -14.08
CA ILE A 939 -6.52 -42.93 -13.29
C ILE A 939 -6.81 -42.65 -11.81
N VAL A 940 -7.46 -41.53 -11.49
CA VAL A 940 -7.82 -41.13 -10.12
C VAL A 940 -8.77 -42.15 -9.47
N GLU A 941 -9.78 -42.63 -10.20
CA GLU A 941 -10.70 -43.68 -9.77
C GLU A 941 -9.96 -44.99 -9.47
N THR A 942 -9.04 -45.39 -10.37
CA THR A 942 -8.20 -46.59 -10.19
C THR A 942 -7.31 -46.47 -8.95
N GLU A 943 -6.67 -45.31 -8.75
CA GLU A 943 -5.87 -45.05 -7.55
C GLU A 943 -6.74 -45.13 -6.28
N ARG A 944 -7.92 -44.51 -6.29
CA ARG A 944 -8.85 -44.54 -5.15
C ARG A 944 -9.27 -45.96 -4.81
N ALA A 945 -9.65 -46.76 -5.80
CA ALA A 945 -10.08 -48.14 -5.62
C ALA A 945 -8.97 -49.02 -5.03
N LEU A 946 -7.75 -48.95 -5.59
CA LEU A 946 -6.60 -49.72 -5.08
C LEU A 946 -6.22 -49.34 -3.65
N ARG A 947 -6.20 -48.03 -3.34
CA ARG A 947 -5.93 -47.55 -1.98
C ARG A 947 -7.03 -48.01 -1.00
N GLY A 948 -8.29 -48.03 -1.43
CA GLY A 948 -9.41 -48.59 -0.66
C GLY A 948 -9.15 -50.05 -0.29
N VAL A 949 -8.78 -50.88 -1.26
CA VAL A 949 -8.48 -52.30 -1.05
C VAL A 949 -7.33 -52.51 -0.05
N VAL A 950 -6.26 -51.71 -0.16
CA VAL A 950 -5.14 -51.76 0.81
C VAL A 950 -5.65 -51.48 2.22
N ARG A 951 -6.44 -50.42 2.41
CA ARG A 951 -7.00 -50.07 3.72
C ARG A 951 -7.86 -51.18 4.29
N GLU A 952 -8.75 -51.75 3.48
CA GLU A 952 -9.66 -52.80 3.91
C GLU A 952 -8.92 -54.08 4.28
N VAL A 953 -7.97 -54.52 3.45
CA VAL A 953 -7.18 -55.74 3.69
C VAL A 953 -6.36 -55.61 4.98
N TYR A 954 -5.64 -54.51 5.14
CA TYR A 954 -4.80 -54.30 6.32
C TYR A 954 -5.62 -54.04 7.59
N SER A 955 -6.75 -53.31 7.49
CA SER A 955 -7.67 -53.11 8.61
C SER A 955 -8.26 -54.44 9.08
N ALA A 956 -8.73 -55.27 8.15
CA ALA A 956 -9.30 -56.58 8.46
C ALA A 956 -8.29 -57.54 9.11
N ARG A 957 -7.01 -57.47 8.69
CA ARG A 957 -5.95 -58.36 9.18
C ARG A 957 -5.32 -57.90 10.50
N PHE A 958 -5.10 -56.60 10.67
CA PHE A 958 -4.24 -56.06 11.73
C PHE A 958 -4.93 -55.06 12.67
N GLY A 959 -6.18 -54.66 12.40
CA GLY A 959 -6.93 -53.72 13.24
C GLY A 959 -6.18 -52.39 13.45
N GLU A 960 -6.00 -51.98 14.70
CA GLU A 960 -5.31 -50.73 15.05
C GLU A 960 -3.83 -50.71 14.63
N ALA A 961 -3.19 -51.88 14.48
CA ALA A 961 -1.80 -51.99 14.05
C ALA A 961 -1.63 -51.85 12.52
N ALA A 962 -2.72 -51.72 11.76
CA ALA A 962 -2.69 -51.71 10.30
C ALA A 962 -1.79 -50.61 9.71
N ALA A 963 -1.85 -49.38 10.25
CA ALA A 963 -1.01 -48.27 9.76
C ALA A 963 0.49 -48.56 9.94
N ARG A 964 0.88 -49.07 11.12
CA ARG A 964 2.27 -49.47 11.42
C ARG A 964 2.73 -50.63 10.53
N LYS A 965 1.86 -51.61 10.28
CA LYS A 965 2.18 -52.75 9.39
C LYS A 965 2.35 -52.35 7.94
N ILE A 966 1.65 -51.30 7.48
CA ILE A 966 1.85 -50.72 6.16
C ILE A 966 3.24 -50.06 6.06
N GLU A 967 3.67 -49.32 7.09
CA GLU A 967 5.02 -48.73 7.13
C GLU A 967 6.12 -49.79 7.09
N GLU A 968 5.99 -50.84 7.91
CA GLU A 968 6.94 -51.94 7.98
C GLU A 968 7.03 -52.72 6.65
N GLY A 969 5.93 -52.78 5.88
CA GLY A 969 5.84 -53.47 4.60
C GLY A 969 6.51 -52.75 3.41
N ILE A 970 7.00 -51.52 3.60
CA ILE A 970 7.63 -50.71 2.54
C ILE A 970 9.15 -50.88 2.59
N PRO A 971 9.83 -51.01 1.42
CA PRO A 971 11.29 -51.09 1.36
C PRO A 971 11.98 -49.92 2.09
N GLU A 972 13.09 -50.19 2.78
CA GLU A 972 13.83 -49.19 3.59
C GLU A 972 14.15 -47.92 2.80
N ARG A 973 14.60 -48.08 1.55
CA ARG A 973 14.93 -46.98 0.64
C ARG A 973 13.77 -46.02 0.36
N GLU A 974 12.53 -46.48 0.51
CA GLU A 974 11.31 -45.73 0.23
C GLU A 974 10.61 -45.21 1.50
N ARG A 975 10.93 -45.77 2.68
CA ARG A 975 10.39 -45.33 3.97
C ARG A 975 10.78 -43.89 4.31
N GLU A 976 11.97 -43.44 3.94
CA GLU A 976 12.35 -42.04 4.13
C GLU A 976 11.48 -41.06 3.35
N ALA A 977 11.10 -41.41 2.11
CA ALA A 977 10.24 -40.56 1.28
C ALA A 977 8.84 -40.47 1.88
N LEU A 978 8.31 -41.59 2.37
CA LEU A 978 7.04 -41.63 3.09
C LEU A 978 7.10 -40.86 4.41
N ALA A 979 8.16 -41.02 5.19
CA ALA A 979 8.36 -40.30 6.45
C ALA A 979 8.40 -38.77 6.23
N ARG A 980 9.01 -38.31 5.13
CA ARG A 980 8.96 -36.88 4.74
C ARG A 980 7.53 -36.44 4.40
N ALA A 981 6.79 -37.24 3.62
CA ALA A 981 5.41 -36.93 3.26
C ALA A 981 4.47 -36.90 4.48
N LEU A 982 4.68 -37.79 5.45
CA LEU A 982 3.91 -37.87 6.69
C LEU A 982 4.16 -36.69 7.65
N ARG A 983 5.31 -35.99 7.57
CA ARG A 983 5.53 -34.76 8.36
C ARG A 983 4.62 -33.61 7.93
N ALA A 984 4.17 -33.60 6.68
CA ALA A 984 3.23 -32.62 6.14
C ALA A 984 1.76 -32.99 6.37
N ARG A 985 1.49 -34.11 7.06
CA ARG A 985 0.14 -34.61 7.33
C ARG A 985 -0.51 -33.79 8.45
N PRO A 986 -1.77 -33.32 8.28
CA PRO A 986 -2.47 -32.57 9.33
C PRO A 986 -2.63 -33.39 10.62
N ALA A 987 -2.39 -32.74 11.77
CA ALA A 987 -2.60 -33.35 13.08
C ALA A 987 -4.06 -33.84 13.22
N GLY A 988 -4.26 -35.06 13.74
CA GLY A 988 -5.59 -35.67 13.91
C GLY A 988 -6.13 -36.46 12.70
N SER A 989 -5.37 -36.59 11.61
CA SER A 989 -5.77 -37.41 10.46
C SER A 989 -5.88 -38.90 10.83
N ALA A 990 -6.84 -39.64 10.25
CA ALA A 990 -7.09 -41.06 10.54
C ALA A 990 -5.87 -41.96 10.26
N PRO A 991 -5.52 -42.96 11.11
CA PRO A 991 -4.27 -43.72 11.01
C PRO A 991 -3.96 -44.28 9.60
N LEU A 992 -4.96 -44.83 8.91
CA LEU A 992 -4.85 -45.40 7.57
C LEU A 992 -4.74 -44.38 6.41
N SER A 993 -4.76 -43.07 6.70
CA SER A 993 -4.47 -42.05 5.68
C SER A 993 -3.01 -42.09 5.21
N ILE A 994 -2.14 -42.86 5.87
CA ILE A 994 -0.80 -43.18 5.35
C ILE A 994 -0.85 -43.73 3.92
N VAL A 995 -1.89 -44.49 3.59
CA VAL A 995 -2.09 -45.06 2.26
C VAL A 995 -2.23 -43.98 1.21
N ASP A 996 -2.70 -42.76 1.53
CA ASP A 996 -2.82 -41.66 0.55
C ASP A 996 -1.46 -41.10 0.10
N TYR A 997 -0.41 -41.31 0.88
CA TYR A 997 0.94 -40.77 0.62
C TYR A 997 1.84 -41.75 -0.14
N LEU A 998 1.34 -42.93 -0.49
CA LEU A 998 2.09 -43.94 -1.25
C LEU A 998 2.04 -43.67 -2.76
N TYR A 999 3.12 -43.95 -3.46
CA TYR A 999 3.11 -44.00 -4.93
C TYR A 999 2.30 -45.20 -5.41
N LEU A 1000 1.66 -45.06 -6.58
CA LEU A 1000 0.84 -46.12 -7.17
C LEU A 1000 1.62 -47.44 -7.37
N ALA A 1001 2.91 -47.35 -7.70
CA ALA A 1001 3.80 -48.50 -7.85
C ALA A 1001 4.06 -49.28 -6.55
N GLN A 1002 3.81 -48.68 -5.39
CA GLN A 1002 4.04 -49.30 -4.07
C GLN A 1002 2.86 -50.16 -3.61
N LEU A 1003 1.63 -49.87 -4.09
CA LEU A 1003 0.42 -50.56 -3.64
C LEU A 1003 0.43 -52.08 -3.91
N PRO A 1004 0.91 -52.58 -5.08
CA PRO A 1004 1.00 -54.02 -5.32
C PRO A 1004 1.95 -54.75 -4.37
N LEU A 1005 3.04 -54.09 -3.95
CA LEU A 1005 4.00 -54.69 -3.02
C LEU A 1005 3.34 -54.99 -1.67
N LEU A 1006 2.49 -54.07 -1.19
CA LEU A 1006 1.74 -54.22 0.04
C LEU A 1006 0.66 -55.32 -0.09
N LEU A 1007 -0.15 -55.25 -1.15
CA LEU A 1007 -1.24 -56.20 -1.37
C LEU A 1007 -0.77 -57.66 -1.52
N PHE A 1008 0.42 -57.87 -2.09
CA PHE A 1008 0.97 -59.21 -2.31
C PHE A 1008 2.16 -59.53 -1.38
N SER A 1009 2.24 -58.86 -0.23
CA SER A 1009 3.16 -59.24 0.84
C SER A 1009 2.70 -60.53 1.53
N LYS A 1010 3.64 -61.27 2.15
CA LYS A 1010 3.38 -62.62 2.68
C LYS A 1010 2.23 -62.66 3.70
N ASP A 1011 2.04 -61.58 4.44
CA ASP A 1011 1.13 -61.53 5.59
C ASP A 1011 -0.32 -61.20 5.24
N VAL A 1012 -0.59 -60.67 4.03
CA VAL A 1012 -1.93 -60.26 3.57
C VAL A 1012 -2.31 -60.74 2.16
N GLN A 1013 -1.40 -61.43 1.47
CA GLN A 1013 -1.62 -61.88 0.09
C GLN A 1013 -2.85 -62.77 -0.09
N GLN A 1014 -3.27 -63.51 0.95
CA GLN A 1014 -4.42 -64.41 0.87
C GLN A 1014 -5.74 -63.59 0.89
N GLU A 1015 -5.83 -62.63 1.80
CA GLU A 1015 -6.93 -61.68 1.93
C GLU A 1015 -7.02 -60.76 0.71
N ALA A 1016 -5.89 -60.29 0.18
CA ALA A 1016 -5.84 -59.50 -1.03
C ALA A 1016 -6.31 -60.29 -2.26
N ARG A 1017 -5.87 -61.54 -2.44
CA ARG A 1017 -6.32 -62.41 -3.53
C ARG A 1017 -7.83 -62.63 -3.53
N ALA A 1018 -8.46 -62.71 -2.36
CA ALA A 1018 -9.91 -62.85 -2.25
C ALA A 1018 -10.69 -61.60 -2.73
N ARG A 1019 -10.02 -60.44 -2.85
CA ARG A 1019 -10.61 -59.19 -3.35
C ARG A 1019 -10.42 -58.96 -4.85
N PHE A 1020 -9.55 -59.73 -5.50
CA PHE A 1020 -9.45 -59.75 -6.95
C PHE A 1020 -10.38 -60.86 -7.47
N SER A 1021 -11.13 -60.61 -8.55
CA SER A 1021 -11.99 -61.62 -9.20
C SER A 1021 -11.17 -62.85 -9.65
N ARG A 1022 -11.78 -63.89 -10.27
CA ARG A 1022 -11.10 -65.13 -10.77
C ARG A 1022 -10.05 -64.88 -11.89
N ALA A 1023 -9.28 -63.80 -11.83
CA ALA A 1023 -8.17 -63.52 -12.71
C ALA A 1023 -7.05 -64.55 -12.48
N GLU A 1024 -6.60 -65.18 -13.57
CA GLU A 1024 -5.34 -65.92 -13.57
C GLU A 1024 -4.19 -64.95 -13.28
N ASP A 1025 -3.38 -65.28 -12.26
CA ASP A 1025 -2.27 -64.50 -11.71
C ASP A 1025 -2.55 -62.97 -11.52
N PRO A 1026 -3.34 -62.60 -10.49
CA PRO A 1026 -3.72 -61.20 -10.25
C PRO A 1026 -2.52 -60.30 -9.93
N LYS A 1027 -1.42 -60.87 -9.43
CA LYS A 1027 -0.20 -60.13 -9.10
C LYS A 1027 0.50 -59.64 -10.37
N GLN A 1028 0.72 -60.54 -11.32
CA GLN A 1028 1.43 -60.18 -12.55
C GLN A 1028 0.61 -59.21 -13.41
N ARG A 1029 -0.71 -59.40 -13.49
CA ARG A 1029 -1.62 -58.50 -14.23
C ARG A 1029 -1.67 -57.10 -13.63
N LEU A 1030 -1.77 -56.99 -12.29
CA LEU A 1030 -1.79 -55.69 -11.63
C LEU A 1030 -0.47 -54.92 -11.82
N LEU A 1031 0.68 -55.60 -11.73
CA LEU A 1031 1.99 -55.01 -11.99
C LEU A 1031 2.12 -54.50 -13.44
N ALA A 1032 1.66 -55.28 -14.42
CA ALA A 1032 1.69 -54.89 -15.83
C ALA A 1032 0.79 -53.68 -16.12
N ALA A 1033 -0.41 -53.62 -15.53
CA ALA A 1033 -1.32 -52.49 -15.68
C ALA A 1033 -0.75 -51.22 -15.04
N ILE A 1034 -0.22 -51.31 -13.82
CA ILE A 1034 0.39 -50.16 -13.13
C ILE A 1034 1.64 -49.65 -13.87
N GLY A 1035 2.41 -50.54 -14.52
CA GLY A 1035 3.53 -50.14 -15.38
C GLY A 1035 3.13 -49.25 -16.57
N LYS A 1036 1.87 -49.34 -17.03
CA LYS A 1036 1.31 -48.47 -18.09
C LYS A 1036 0.69 -47.19 -17.52
N ILE A 1037 0.10 -47.27 -16.32
CA ILE A 1037 -0.59 -46.15 -15.67
C ILE A 1037 0.40 -45.18 -15.03
N ALA A 1038 1.36 -45.67 -14.24
CA ALA A 1038 2.23 -44.83 -13.41
C ALA A 1038 3.10 -43.83 -14.20
N PRO A 1039 3.71 -44.19 -15.36
CA PRO A 1039 4.48 -43.23 -16.15
C PRO A 1039 3.61 -42.11 -16.72
N VAL A 1040 2.44 -42.45 -17.25
CA VAL A 1040 1.48 -41.47 -17.79
C VAL A 1040 0.96 -40.56 -16.67
N ARG A 1041 0.57 -41.14 -15.53
CA ARG A 1041 0.18 -40.39 -14.33
C ARG A 1041 1.26 -39.39 -13.90
N ASN A 1042 2.53 -39.79 -13.90
CA ASN A 1042 3.64 -38.92 -13.50
C ASN A 1042 3.93 -37.83 -14.53
N GLU A 1043 3.90 -38.13 -15.82
CA GLU A 1043 4.04 -37.12 -16.89
C GLU A 1043 2.91 -36.10 -16.84
N ILE A 1044 1.67 -36.57 -16.62
CA ILE A 1044 0.50 -35.73 -16.43
C ILE A 1044 0.67 -34.81 -15.22
N ALA A 1045 1.05 -35.37 -14.06
CA ALA A 1045 1.28 -34.61 -12.83
C ALA A 1045 2.42 -33.58 -12.95
N HIS A 1046 3.31 -33.74 -13.92
CA HIS A 1046 4.41 -32.81 -14.19
C HIS A 1046 4.17 -31.89 -15.40
N VAL A 1047 2.97 -31.94 -15.97
CA VAL A 1047 2.54 -31.13 -17.12
C VAL A 1047 3.51 -31.29 -18.29
N ARG A 1048 3.84 -32.56 -18.57
CA ARG A 1048 4.63 -32.97 -19.73
C ARG A 1048 3.67 -33.47 -20.81
N GLU A 1049 4.06 -33.27 -22.07
CA GLU A 1049 3.33 -33.80 -23.21
C GLU A 1049 3.23 -35.32 -23.10
N VAL A 1050 2.02 -35.85 -23.27
CA VAL A 1050 1.76 -37.29 -23.31
C VAL A 1050 1.14 -37.63 -24.65
N ASP A 1051 1.82 -38.51 -25.37
CA ASP A 1051 1.34 -39.04 -26.63
C ASP A 1051 -0.03 -39.73 -26.49
N ARG A 1052 -0.89 -39.58 -27.51
CA ARG A 1052 -2.27 -40.07 -27.50
C ARG A 1052 -2.36 -41.58 -27.31
N ASP A 1053 -1.43 -42.36 -27.87
CA ASP A 1053 -1.44 -43.83 -27.73
C ASP A 1053 -1.05 -44.25 -26.32
N ARG A 1054 -0.19 -43.47 -25.65
CA ARG A 1054 0.14 -43.71 -24.24
C ARG A 1054 -1.04 -43.40 -23.34
N LEU A 1055 -1.78 -42.33 -23.59
CA LEU A 1055 -3.04 -42.01 -22.89
C LEU A 1055 -4.08 -43.11 -23.06
N LEU A 1056 -4.29 -43.60 -24.28
CA LEU A 1056 -5.24 -44.67 -24.56
C LEU A 1056 -4.85 -45.97 -23.84
N ARG A 1057 -3.57 -46.35 -23.89
CA ARG A 1057 -3.05 -47.55 -23.18
C ARG A 1057 -3.21 -47.45 -21.67
N ALA A 1058 -3.00 -46.27 -21.08
CA ALA A 1058 -3.25 -46.05 -19.66
C ALA A 1058 -4.75 -46.17 -19.33
N SER A 1059 -5.62 -45.62 -20.18
CA SER A 1059 -7.08 -45.73 -20.04
C SER A 1059 -7.57 -47.17 -20.06
N VAL A 1060 -7.08 -47.99 -20.99
CA VAL A 1060 -7.38 -49.43 -21.05
C VAL A 1060 -6.87 -50.12 -19.79
N ALA A 1061 -5.63 -49.87 -19.37
CA ALA A 1061 -5.07 -50.45 -18.16
C ALA A 1061 -5.85 -50.08 -16.88
N CYS A 1062 -6.39 -48.85 -16.79
CA CYS A 1062 -7.29 -48.46 -15.70
C CYS A 1062 -8.59 -49.29 -15.70
N THR A 1063 -9.15 -49.54 -16.89
CA THR A 1063 -10.35 -50.37 -17.04
C THR A 1063 -10.09 -51.78 -16.53
N ASP A 1064 -8.98 -52.39 -16.97
CA ASP A 1064 -8.58 -53.73 -16.56
C ASP A 1064 -8.46 -53.85 -15.03
N VAL A 1065 -7.84 -52.85 -14.38
CA VAL A 1065 -7.67 -52.85 -12.92
C VAL A 1065 -9.01 -52.69 -12.19
N LEU A 1066 -9.88 -51.80 -12.65
CA LEU A 1066 -11.19 -51.58 -12.04
C LEU A 1066 -12.08 -52.83 -12.17
N GLU A 1067 -12.08 -53.50 -13.33
CA GLU A 1067 -12.78 -54.77 -13.54
C GLU A 1067 -12.25 -55.89 -12.64
N MET A 1068 -10.92 -55.97 -12.47
CA MET A 1068 -10.29 -56.93 -11.55
C MET A 1068 -10.79 -56.76 -10.10
N LEU A 1069 -11.13 -55.53 -9.70
CA LEU A 1069 -11.59 -55.19 -8.34
C LEU A 1069 -13.11 -55.31 -8.13
N GLN A 1070 -13.92 -55.21 -9.19
CA GLN A 1070 -15.39 -55.12 -9.10
C GLN A 1070 -16.15 -56.45 -9.17
N GLY A 1071 -15.49 -57.57 -9.51
CA GLY A 1071 -16.11 -58.89 -9.42
C GLY A 1071 -17.42 -59.05 -10.19
N ARG A 1072 -17.48 -58.60 -11.46
CA ARG A 1072 -18.52 -59.00 -12.43
C ARG A 1072 -17.95 -59.05 -13.86
N MET A 1073 -17.98 -60.24 -14.44
CA MET A 1073 -18.98 -60.51 -15.47
C MET A 1073 -19.92 -61.58 -14.93
#